data_AF-A0A1V6BR93-F1
#
_entry.id   AF-A0A1V6BR93-F1
#
_cell.length_a   1.000
_cell.length_b   1.000
_cell.length_c   1.000
_cell.angle_alpha   90.00
_cell.angle_beta   90.00
_cell.angle_gamma   90.00
#
_symmetry.space_group_name_H-M   'P 1'
#
loop_
_entity.id
_entity.type
_entity.pdbx_description
1 polymer ?
#
loop_
_entity_poly.entity_id
_entity_poly.type
_entity_poly.pdbx_seq_one_letter_code
_entity_poly.pdbx_strand_id
1 'polypeptide(L)'
;MSLFKKILFLTIFFLISSKICIYPFWNKNPNIDKAVELIKEKKYNEAKQILLNELLKDPKNKEKITKLIRQIEDIEKENSRNLNYGFSSLLKEENIENAMIFFEKIDKNSDYDKKLDEIVKLSKLINNTFIQNIYYMDYIYEAEKNLTEFNLKEAYDNIKAALDLFRLTEKDIVNNADFLNFINKFHAAEENLFKLRLDYNFLRKPLSYDKNFFYKQSELINSTYKGWFQIELEFIQLKEDLLLFDQNVKEYIEYKAYFSICEKYIFYIRTAIQKYSRIFIEDALNYIEELTKKRLNAGENLDDRKKTIREIKTNIVEAFEKLAFYKRLINLNDDLFYTRSAKNVIDYFAYLTRKKRVFMSVNFIGFDAAYERAGKSFTEFEKYWNLGDLDTAEKSLISARGETNNLFLFKKESDKDFLNYTFLENNADFKDIYSEKSEIDAKISELGKKIGAAEESLNNEKFAIMKFAKTAEESFEEAKKLYYQKEYDLSLKKFNESKDNYLEVQIKNKSKRIADNIANINEFLDELDTIIYEKDIKEANLRLDAAKSEFYRGNYDEAKKNIDIADSLYRKLNQTNEFIDYYRERIVAAIKINSGTKLKIDDPVYDYVVELFKSAVNYYENKQYKLARDFINLVLIEKPYYEEARRIETKILKETDIDSFNEAYKIYKGRAMEKYKNEKYGEAINEFQLLKEFGVDIAEINGYIKICREKLNFTPTVLSENDKREAIRYVAIAEDLYGRELFEESNVQIDNALRLWSDVPKGSEIKYRILIKLKKPLPKLNQNNEVQFKKAENAYRDGDFETAFSITSEILKSQDLEKVKKLNVLADIKRKQKL
;
A
#
# COMPACT_ATOMS: atom_id res chain seq x y z
N MET A 1 132.68 108.24 -64.27
CA MET A 1 131.84 109.41 -63.92
C MET A 1 130.92 109.02 -62.77
N SER A 2 130.90 109.58 -61.58
CA SER A 2 131.86 110.39 -60.83
C SER A 2 131.98 109.74 -59.42
N LEU A 3 133.09 110.00 -58.73
CA LEU A 3 133.41 109.56 -57.36
C LEU A 3 132.22 109.73 -56.37
N PHE A 4 131.32 110.65 -56.68
CA PHE A 4 130.13 111.00 -55.92
C PHE A 4 129.11 109.85 -55.75
N LYS A 5 128.95 108.97 -56.74
CA LYS A 5 127.99 107.85 -56.64
C LYS A 5 128.49 106.69 -55.76
N LYS A 6 129.81 106.52 -55.61
CA LYS A 6 130.37 105.56 -54.64
C LYS A 6 130.33 106.11 -53.21
N ILE A 7 130.46 107.42 -53.05
CA ILE A 7 130.35 108.10 -51.75
C ILE A 7 128.90 108.04 -51.23
N LEU A 8 127.90 108.14 -52.11
CA LEU A 8 126.47 108.11 -51.73
C LEU A 8 126.00 106.71 -51.27
N PHE A 9 126.54 105.63 -51.84
CA PHE A 9 126.20 104.27 -51.37
C PHE A 9 126.88 103.92 -50.05
N LEU A 10 128.10 104.43 -49.82
CA LEU A 10 128.81 104.25 -48.55
C LEU A 10 128.19 105.04 -47.40
N THR A 11 127.58 106.21 -47.67
CA THR A 11 126.93 107.01 -46.62
C THR A 11 125.57 106.47 -46.18
N ILE A 12 124.81 105.82 -47.07
CA ILE A 12 123.54 105.19 -46.69
C ILE A 12 123.77 103.85 -45.96
N PHE A 13 124.84 103.11 -46.30
CA PHE A 13 125.24 101.94 -45.51
C PHE A 13 125.81 102.36 -44.14
N PHE A 14 126.51 103.50 -44.03
CA PHE A 14 127.00 104.05 -42.76
C PHE A 14 125.92 104.64 -41.84
N LEU A 15 124.78 105.08 -42.37
CA LEU A 15 123.70 105.65 -41.56
C LEU A 15 122.81 104.60 -40.90
N ILE A 16 122.86 103.34 -41.35
CA ILE A 16 122.27 102.19 -40.63
C ILE A 16 123.31 101.58 -39.67
N SER A 17 124.57 102.03 -39.71
CA SER A 17 125.66 101.49 -38.90
C SER A 17 126.59 102.57 -38.33
N SER A 18 126.13 103.39 -37.38
CA SER A 18 126.96 103.84 -36.24
C SER A 18 126.25 104.80 -35.28
N LYS A 19 125.90 104.28 -34.09
CA LYS A 19 126.28 104.79 -32.75
C LYS A 19 126.12 103.60 -31.77
N ILE A 20 127.04 102.63 -31.80
CA ILE A 20 128.25 102.51 -30.96
C ILE A 20 127.94 102.25 -29.46
N CYS A 21 128.22 100.99 -29.09
CA CYS A 21 128.74 100.45 -27.82
C CYS A 21 128.00 100.68 -26.50
N ILE A 22 127.60 99.58 -25.83
CA ILE A 22 128.35 98.95 -24.73
C ILE A 22 127.67 97.59 -24.40
N TYR A 23 128.44 96.51 -24.48
CA TYR A 23 128.18 95.23 -23.81
C TYR A 23 128.11 95.45 -22.28
N PRO A 24 127.23 94.73 -21.56
CA PRO A 24 127.84 93.80 -20.62
C PRO A 24 127.14 92.42 -20.62
N PHE A 25 127.99 91.39 -20.53
CA PHE A 25 127.63 90.02 -20.19
C PHE A 25 127.04 89.97 -18.75
N TRP A 26 125.91 89.26 -18.62
CA TRP A 26 125.47 88.39 -17.51
C TRP A 26 124.80 88.96 -16.25
N ASN A 27 123.61 88.42 -15.99
CA ASN A 27 123.45 87.40 -14.95
C ASN A 27 122.42 86.34 -15.42
N LYS A 28 122.87 85.24 -16.03
CA LYS A 28 122.04 84.03 -16.15
C LYS A 28 122.10 83.32 -14.80
N ASN A 29 120.97 83.26 -14.09
CA ASN A 29 120.88 82.45 -12.89
C ASN A 29 120.40 81.04 -13.30
N PRO A 30 121.26 80.01 -13.23
CA PRO A 30 120.93 78.66 -13.70
C PRO A 30 119.75 78.04 -12.94
N ASN A 31 119.49 78.46 -11.69
CA ASN A 31 118.35 77.98 -10.93
C ASN A 31 117.02 78.56 -11.43
N ILE A 32 117.02 79.82 -11.91
CA ILE A 32 115.83 80.42 -12.54
C ILE A 32 115.54 79.74 -13.88
N ASP A 33 116.58 79.47 -14.69
CA ASP A 33 116.41 78.78 -15.97
C ASP A 33 115.92 77.34 -15.76
N LYS A 34 116.48 76.62 -14.78
CA LYS A 34 116.01 75.30 -14.36
C LYS A 34 114.57 75.32 -13.85
N ALA A 35 114.19 76.33 -13.06
CA ALA A 35 112.80 76.46 -12.62
C ALA A 35 111.84 76.77 -13.77
N VAL A 36 112.24 77.59 -14.76
CA VAL A 36 111.45 77.82 -15.98
C VAL A 36 111.27 76.52 -16.79
N GLU A 37 112.31 75.70 -16.86
CA GLU A 37 112.25 74.37 -17.49
C GLU A 37 111.31 73.44 -16.72
N LEU A 38 111.42 73.38 -15.39
CA LEU A 38 110.52 72.59 -14.54
C LEU A 38 109.05 73.06 -14.60
N ILE A 39 108.79 74.37 -14.74
CA ILE A 39 107.44 74.90 -14.99
C ILE A 39 106.91 74.41 -16.35
N LYS A 40 107.76 74.39 -17.40
CA LYS A 40 107.38 73.83 -18.72
C LYS A 40 107.16 72.33 -18.67
N GLU A 41 107.94 71.62 -17.85
CA GLU A 41 107.76 70.19 -17.54
C GLU A 41 106.62 69.94 -16.54
N LYS A 42 105.91 70.99 -16.09
CA LYS A 42 104.77 70.92 -15.16
C LYS A 42 105.09 70.33 -13.77
N LYS A 43 106.37 70.35 -13.38
CA LYS A 43 106.87 70.00 -12.05
C LYS A 43 106.86 71.25 -11.16
N TYR A 44 105.66 71.71 -10.86
CA TYR A 44 105.39 72.98 -10.19
C TYR A 44 105.97 73.05 -8.78
N ASN A 45 105.89 71.97 -8.00
CA ASN A 45 106.44 71.89 -6.65
C ASN A 45 107.96 72.06 -6.64
N GLU A 46 108.66 71.34 -7.52
CA GLU A 46 110.11 71.43 -7.66
C GLU A 46 110.55 72.81 -8.14
N ALA A 47 109.85 73.36 -9.14
CA ALA A 47 110.11 74.70 -9.65
C ALA A 47 109.91 75.77 -8.57
N LYS A 48 108.82 75.69 -7.80
CA LYS A 48 108.49 76.65 -6.73
C LYS A 48 109.50 76.60 -5.60
N GLN A 49 109.93 75.40 -5.19
CA GLN A 49 110.98 75.25 -4.17
C GLN A 49 112.30 75.87 -4.61
N ILE A 50 112.72 75.64 -5.86
CA ILE A 50 113.94 76.25 -6.41
C ILE A 50 113.81 77.78 -6.43
N LEU A 51 112.67 78.31 -6.90
CA LEU A 51 112.43 79.75 -6.98
C LEU A 51 112.36 80.41 -5.60
N LEU A 52 111.71 79.80 -4.60
CA LEU A 52 111.64 80.32 -3.24
C LEU A 52 113.03 80.38 -2.58
N ASN A 53 113.85 79.35 -2.79
CA ASN A 53 115.22 79.32 -2.30
C ASN A 53 116.10 80.40 -2.94
N GLU A 54 115.84 80.73 -4.21
CA GLU A 54 116.59 81.73 -4.95
C GLU A 54 116.12 83.17 -4.67
N LEU A 55 114.86 83.36 -4.26
CA LEU A 55 114.24 84.66 -3.97
C LEU A 55 115.02 85.48 -2.92
N LEU A 56 115.61 84.79 -1.94
CA LEU A 56 116.41 85.40 -0.87
C LEU A 56 117.89 85.60 -1.26
N LYS A 57 118.38 84.88 -2.28
CA LYS A 57 119.79 84.81 -2.66
C LYS A 57 120.15 85.69 -3.85
N ASP A 58 119.19 86.00 -4.73
CA ASP A 58 119.40 86.82 -5.93
C ASP A 58 118.45 88.04 -5.99
N PRO A 59 118.77 89.13 -5.25
CA PRO A 59 117.93 90.33 -5.22
C PRO A 59 117.81 91.04 -6.58
N LYS A 60 118.73 90.80 -7.53
CA LYS A 60 118.69 91.41 -8.88
C LYS A 60 117.60 90.81 -9.76
N ASN A 61 117.24 89.55 -9.54
CA ASN A 61 116.21 88.84 -10.29
C ASN A 61 114.88 88.67 -9.51
N LYS A 62 114.75 89.30 -8.34
CA LYS A 62 113.61 89.16 -7.42
C LYS A 62 112.25 89.31 -8.10
N GLU A 63 112.09 90.31 -8.96
CA GLU A 63 110.80 90.56 -9.65
C GLU A 63 110.44 89.42 -10.61
N LYS A 64 111.44 88.89 -11.34
CA LYS A 64 111.28 87.74 -12.25
C LYS A 64 110.95 86.45 -11.49
N ILE A 65 111.66 86.18 -10.38
CA ILE A 65 111.39 85.03 -9.51
C ILE A 65 109.98 85.13 -8.92
N THR A 66 109.60 86.31 -8.40
CA THR A 66 108.26 86.54 -7.84
C THR A 66 107.17 86.33 -8.89
N LYS A 67 107.39 86.78 -10.13
CA LYS A 67 106.44 86.56 -11.23
C LYS A 67 106.28 85.08 -11.59
N LEU A 68 107.37 84.31 -11.58
CA LEU A 68 107.32 82.85 -11.82
C LEU A 68 106.65 82.10 -10.66
N ILE A 69 106.91 82.49 -9.41
CA ILE A 69 106.20 81.94 -8.24
C ILE A 69 104.70 82.25 -8.34
N ARG A 70 104.32 83.50 -8.67
CA ARG A 70 102.91 83.86 -8.88
C ARG A 70 102.28 83.06 -10.01
N GLN A 71 103.01 82.83 -11.10
CA GLN A 71 102.53 81.99 -12.21
C GLN A 71 102.27 80.56 -11.74
N ILE A 72 103.16 79.97 -10.92
CA ILE A 72 102.93 78.66 -10.32
C ILE A 72 101.72 78.71 -9.37
N GLU A 73 101.62 79.71 -8.50
CA GLU A 73 100.52 79.86 -7.54
C GLU A 73 99.15 80.05 -8.23
N ASP A 74 99.11 80.78 -9.35
CA ASP A 74 97.90 80.95 -10.15
C ASP A 74 97.47 79.61 -10.78
N ILE A 75 98.43 78.82 -11.30
CA ILE A 75 98.18 77.47 -11.83
C ILE A 75 97.73 76.52 -10.72
N GLU A 76 98.38 76.51 -9.55
CA GLU A 76 98.00 75.70 -8.39
C GLU A 76 96.58 76.02 -7.91
N LYS A 77 96.23 77.32 -7.91
CA LYS A 77 94.90 77.81 -7.53
C LYS A 77 93.82 77.40 -8.55
N GLU A 78 94.12 77.47 -9.84
CA GLU A 78 93.21 77.03 -10.90
C GLU A 78 93.01 75.51 -10.87
N ASN A 79 94.09 74.73 -10.78
CA ASN A 79 94.03 73.27 -10.68
C ASN A 79 93.28 72.80 -9.42
N SER A 80 93.51 73.45 -8.27
CA SER A 80 92.77 73.15 -7.03
C SER A 80 91.29 73.50 -7.12
N ARG A 81 90.96 74.59 -7.82
CA ARG A 81 89.57 74.99 -8.08
C ARG A 81 88.86 73.99 -9.00
N ASN A 82 89.52 73.55 -10.07
CA ASN A 82 89.00 72.51 -10.97
C ASN A 82 88.85 71.15 -10.26
N LEU A 83 89.81 70.76 -9.40
CA LEU A 83 89.69 69.57 -8.55
C LEU A 83 88.47 69.65 -7.63
N ASN A 84 88.30 70.76 -6.91
CA ASN A 84 87.18 70.95 -5.99
C ASN A 84 85.82 71.00 -6.72
N TYR A 85 85.76 71.58 -7.92
CA TYR A 85 84.54 71.58 -8.74
C TYR A 85 84.23 70.21 -9.32
N GLY A 86 85.23 69.47 -9.80
CA GLY A 86 85.06 68.07 -10.21
C GLY A 86 84.53 67.22 -9.06
N PHE A 87 85.12 67.35 -7.86
CA PHE A 87 84.69 66.64 -6.66
C PHE A 87 83.28 67.03 -6.20
N SER A 88 82.94 68.32 -6.26
CA SER A 88 81.59 68.80 -5.91
C SER A 88 80.54 68.30 -6.90
N SER A 89 80.88 68.21 -8.18
CA SER A 89 79.99 67.68 -9.22
C SER A 89 79.72 66.19 -9.00
N LEU A 90 80.73 65.43 -8.56
CA LEU A 90 80.58 64.03 -8.18
C LEU A 90 79.68 63.84 -6.94
N LEU A 91 79.82 64.70 -5.91
CA LEU A 91 79.10 64.54 -4.64
C LEU A 91 77.68 65.10 -4.62
N LYS A 92 77.40 66.16 -5.39
CA LYS A 92 76.11 66.88 -5.32
C LYS A 92 75.16 66.62 -6.48
N GLU A 93 75.69 66.34 -7.66
CA GLU A 93 74.89 66.23 -8.89
C GLU A 93 75.01 64.85 -9.55
N GLU A 94 75.82 63.95 -8.97
CA GLU A 94 76.10 62.59 -9.50
C GLU A 94 76.53 62.58 -10.98
N ASN A 95 77.01 63.71 -11.49
CA ASN A 95 77.24 63.92 -12.92
C ASN A 95 78.73 63.71 -13.25
N ILE A 96 79.07 62.45 -13.57
CA ILE A 96 80.42 62.04 -13.99
C ILE A 96 80.91 62.84 -15.20
N GLU A 97 80.02 63.14 -16.14
CA GLU A 97 80.38 63.83 -17.38
C GLU A 97 80.82 65.27 -17.09
N ASN A 98 80.08 65.99 -16.25
CA ASN A 98 80.47 67.31 -15.76
C ASN A 98 81.77 67.27 -14.93
N ALA A 99 81.92 66.26 -14.06
CA ALA A 99 83.15 66.10 -13.28
C ALA A 99 84.38 65.87 -14.18
N MET A 100 84.24 65.05 -15.23
CA MET A 100 85.27 64.80 -16.23
C MET A 100 85.69 66.08 -16.96
N ILE A 101 84.75 66.97 -17.31
CA ILE A 101 85.06 68.27 -17.93
C ILE A 101 85.97 69.13 -17.03
N PHE A 102 85.77 69.12 -15.71
CA PHE A 102 86.66 69.83 -14.78
C PHE A 102 88.00 69.12 -14.60
N PHE A 103 88.00 67.79 -14.55
CA PHE A 103 89.22 66.99 -14.45
C PHE A 103 90.12 67.09 -15.68
N GLU A 104 89.56 67.22 -16.88
CA GLU A 104 90.33 67.43 -18.11
C GLU A 104 91.06 68.78 -18.16
N LYS A 105 90.60 69.78 -17.39
CA LYS A 105 91.22 71.10 -17.28
C LYS A 105 92.41 71.12 -16.31
N ILE A 106 92.67 70.02 -15.59
CA ILE A 106 93.84 69.88 -14.74
C ILE A 106 95.02 69.47 -15.62
N ASP A 107 96.19 70.06 -15.37
CA ASP A 107 97.40 69.74 -16.09
C ASP A 107 97.79 68.26 -15.99
N LYS A 108 97.61 67.52 -17.08
CA LYS A 108 98.07 66.12 -17.23
C LYS A 108 99.60 66.04 -17.15
N ASN A 109 100.13 64.99 -16.51
CA ASN A 109 101.56 64.78 -16.21
C ASN A 109 102.19 65.83 -15.26
N SER A 110 101.39 66.48 -14.43
CA SER A 110 101.86 67.40 -13.37
C SER A 110 101.94 66.71 -12.00
N ASP A 111 102.34 67.47 -10.98
CA ASP A 111 102.30 67.03 -9.58
C ASP A 111 100.90 66.59 -9.07
N TYR A 112 99.82 66.84 -9.83
CA TYR A 112 98.44 66.50 -9.47
C TYR A 112 97.94 65.16 -10.03
N ASP A 113 98.70 64.51 -10.91
CA ASP A 113 98.26 63.35 -11.72
C ASP A 113 97.84 62.14 -10.87
N LYS A 114 98.66 61.77 -9.86
CA LYS A 114 98.34 60.67 -8.94
C LYS A 114 97.04 60.87 -8.17
N LYS A 115 96.81 62.11 -7.70
CA LYS A 115 95.63 62.46 -6.91
C LYS A 115 94.38 62.48 -7.78
N LEU A 116 94.50 62.90 -9.04
CA LEU A 116 93.43 62.85 -10.03
C LEU A 116 93.01 61.40 -10.35
N ASP A 117 93.98 60.51 -10.57
CA ASP A 117 93.75 59.10 -10.85
C ASP A 117 93.03 58.37 -9.71
N GLU A 118 93.41 58.64 -8.46
CA GLU A 118 92.74 58.08 -7.28
C GLU A 118 91.29 58.53 -7.17
N ILE A 119 91.01 59.82 -7.39
CA ILE A 119 89.66 60.39 -7.34
C ILE A 119 88.77 59.81 -8.45
N VAL A 120 89.27 59.73 -9.69
CA VAL A 120 88.52 59.15 -10.81
C VAL A 120 88.20 57.68 -10.57
N LYS A 121 89.15 56.89 -10.04
CA LYS A 121 88.90 55.48 -9.68
C LYS A 121 87.83 55.34 -8.60
N LEU A 122 87.91 56.13 -7.52
CA LEU A 122 86.93 56.11 -6.44
C LEU A 122 85.53 56.49 -6.96
N SER A 123 85.43 57.49 -7.84
CA SER A 123 84.16 57.95 -8.40
C SER A 123 83.47 56.91 -9.29
N LYS A 124 84.23 56.18 -10.12
CA LYS A 124 83.71 55.08 -10.93
C LYS A 124 83.21 53.93 -10.08
N LEU A 125 83.91 53.62 -8.98
CA LEU A 125 83.51 52.59 -8.03
C LEU A 125 82.17 52.94 -7.37
N ILE A 126 82.03 54.17 -6.86
CA ILE A 126 80.78 54.66 -6.23
C ILE A 126 79.60 54.61 -7.20
N ASN A 127 79.81 55.06 -8.45
CA ASN A 127 78.75 55.04 -9.47
C ASN A 127 78.31 53.62 -9.85
N ASN A 128 79.24 52.67 -9.94
CA ASN A 128 78.91 51.28 -10.22
C ASN A 128 78.05 50.68 -9.09
N THR A 129 78.40 50.95 -7.82
CA THR A 129 77.61 50.50 -6.66
C THR A 129 76.23 51.15 -6.61
N PHE A 130 76.11 52.43 -6.99
CA PHE A 130 74.82 53.12 -7.08
C PHE A 130 73.90 52.51 -8.15
N ILE A 131 74.43 52.27 -9.35
CA ILE A 131 73.70 51.62 -10.45
C ILE A 131 73.27 50.20 -10.05
N GLN A 132 74.15 49.42 -9.42
CA GLN A 132 73.82 48.09 -8.90
C GLN A 132 72.67 48.14 -7.87
N ASN A 133 72.67 49.14 -6.97
CA ASN A 133 71.59 49.32 -6.00
C ASN A 133 70.25 49.67 -6.67
N ILE A 134 70.23 50.47 -7.75
CA ILE A 134 69.00 50.76 -8.50
C ILE A 134 68.42 49.46 -9.09
N TYR A 135 69.25 48.71 -9.83
CA TYR A 135 68.79 47.45 -10.42
C TYR A 135 68.36 46.43 -9.37
N TYR A 136 69.03 46.37 -8.22
CA TYR A 136 68.63 45.52 -7.11
C TYR A 136 67.22 45.87 -6.61
N MET A 137 66.95 47.16 -6.39
CA MET A 137 65.63 47.59 -5.92
C MET A 137 64.53 47.32 -6.96
N ASP A 138 64.83 47.49 -8.26
CA ASP A 138 63.91 47.16 -9.35
C ASP A 138 63.59 45.66 -9.40
N TYR A 139 64.60 44.80 -9.31
CA TYR A 139 64.41 43.35 -9.27
C TYR A 139 63.64 42.88 -8.04
N ILE A 140 63.93 43.44 -6.85
CA ILE A 140 63.17 43.12 -5.63
C ILE A 140 61.71 43.59 -5.76
N TYR A 141 61.47 44.76 -6.34
CA TYR A 141 60.12 45.27 -6.58
C TYR A 141 59.33 44.38 -7.55
N GLU A 142 59.90 44.00 -8.70
CA GLU A 142 59.26 43.10 -9.65
C GLU A 142 59.10 41.68 -9.07
N ALA A 143 60.03 41.20 -8.25
CA ALA A 143 59.87 39.96 -7.52
C ALA A 143 58.66 40.00 -6.58
N GLU A 144 58.52 41.04 -5.76
CA GLU A 144 57.39 41.22 -4.85
C GLU A 144 56.07 41.28 -5.62
N LYS A 145 56.02 42.03 -6.72
CA LYS A 145 54.85 42.10 -7.60
C LYS A 145 54.50 40.73 -8.17
N ASN A 146 55.45 39.98 -8.70
CA ASN A 146 55.22 38.64 -9.23
C ASN A 146 54.78 37.62 -8.15
N LEU A 147 55.33 37.69 -6.93
CA LEU A 147 54.87 36.89 -5.79
C LEU A 147 53.39 37.16 -5.49
N THR A 148 52.96 38.41 -5.62
CA THR A 148 51.57 38.84 -5.41
C THR A 148 50.62 38.22 -6.42
N GLU A 149 51.05 38.18 -7.67
CA GLU A 149 50.28 37.66 -8.78
C GLU A 149 50.35 36.13 -8.86
N PHE A 150 50.99 35.48 -7.87
CA PHE A 150 51.30 34.06 -7.85
C PHE A 150 52.11 33.60 -9.09
N ASN A 151 52.86 34.50 -9.71
CA ASN A 151 53.78 34.20 -10.81
C ASN A 151 55.14 33.77 -10.26
N LEU A 152 55.19 32.55 -9.76
CA LEU A 152 56.33 31.98 -9.04
C LEU A 152 57.62 31.99 -9.88
N LYS A 153 57.51 31.73 -11.18
CA LYS A 153 58.67 31.70 -12.07
C LYS A 153 59.40 33.03 -12.12
N GLU A 154 58.68 34.07 -12.56
CA GLU A 154 59.22 35.42 -12.71
C GLU A 154 59.63 35.98 -11.35
N ALA A 155 58.92 35.63 -10.27
CA ALA A 155 59.33 36.00 -8.92
C ALA A 155 60.70 35.43 -8.56
N TYR A 156 60.92 34.13 -8.78
CA TYR A 156 62.20 33.49 -8.50
C TYR A 156 63.33 34.06 -9.36
N ASP A 157 63.08 34.22 -10.66
CA ASP A 157 64.07 34.73 -11.61
C ASP A 157 64.51 36.16 -11.22
N ASN A 158 63.57 37.01 -10.78
CA ASN A 158 63.89 38.36 -10.28
C ASN A 158 64.62 38.34 -8.92
N ILE A 159 64.23 37.48 -7.95
CA ILE A 159 64.97 37.36 -6.67
C ILE A 159 66.41 36.91 -6.93
N LYS A 160 66.60 35.96 -7.84
CA LYS A 160 67.92 35.47 -8.22
C LYS A 160 68.74 36.55 -8.93
N ALA A 161 68.13 37.30 -9.85
CA ALA A 161 68.80 38.42 -10.51
C ALA A 161 69.25 39.49 -9.50
N ALA A 162 68.44 39.77 -8.48
CA ALA A 162 68.81 40.65 -7.37
C ALA A 162 70.00 40.10 -6.56
N LEU A 163 69.99 38.80 -6.25
CA LEU A 163 71.10 38.13 -5.58
C LEU A 163 72.40 38.20 -6.38
N ASP A 164 72.34 37.91 -7.68
CA ASP A 164 73.50 37.83 -8.56
C ASP A 164 74.25 39.18 -8.67
N LEU A 165 73.59 40.32 -8.43
CA LEU A 165 74.23 41.66 -8.36
C LEU A 165 75.19 41.82 -7.18
N PHE A 166 74.91 41.15 -6.05
CA PHE A 166 75.68 41.24 -4.80
C PHE A 166 76.24 39.88 -4.35
N ARG A 167 76.34 38.93 -5.30
CA ARG A 167 76.75 37.57 -5.02
C ARG A 167 78.25 37.51 -4.72
N LEU A 168 78.56 37.31 -3.45
CA LEU A 168 79.92 37.09 -2.97
C LEU A 168 80.43 35.68 -3.32
N THR A 169 81.72 35.58 -3.68
CA THR A 169 82.48 34.33 -3.81
C THR A 169 83.53 34.20 -2.71
N GLU A 170 84.14 33.01 -2.54
CA GLU A 170 85.19 32.79 -1.53
C GLU A 170 86.38 33.76 -1.64
N LYS A 171 86.63 34.31 -2.82
CA LYS A 171 87.71 35.27 -3.07
C LYS A 171 87.41 36.69 -2.58
N ASP A 172 86.13 37.00 -2.38
CA ASP A 172 85.67 38.35 -2.02
C ASP A 172 85.66 38.57 -0.50
N ILE A 173 85.70 37.50 0.29
CA ILE A 173 85.58 37.52 1.76
C ILE A 173 86.92 37.15 2.39
N VAL A 174 87.87 38.09 2.36
CA VAL A 174 89.27 37.78 2.71
C VAL A 174 89.49 37.64 4.23
N ASN A 175 88.61 38.20 5.09
CA ASN A 175 88.89 38.36 6.53
C ASN A 175 87.75 38.03 7.53
N ASN A 176 86.65 37.37 7.13
CA ASN A 176 85.57 37.00 8.06
C ASN A 176 85.06 35.57 7.80
N ALA A 177 85.55 34.60 8.59
CA ALA A 177 85.25 33.18 8.43
C ALA A 177 83.79 32.83 8.75
N ASP A 178 83.18 33.52 9.71
CA ASP A 178 81.79 33.28 10.10
C ASP A 178 80.81 33.74 9.01
N PHE A 179 81.09 34.88 8.38
CA PHE A 179 80.28 35.37 7.27
C PHE A 179 80.46 34.50 6.02
N LEU A 180 81.68 34.04 5.72
CA LEU A 180 81.92 33.09 4.64
C LEU A 180 81.14 31.77 4.85
N ASN A 181 81.11 31.24 6.08
CA ASN A 181 80.33 30.06 6.43
C ASN A 181 78.82 30.30 6.22
N PHE A 182 78.31 31.47 6.60
CA PHE A 182 76.93 31.87 6.30
C PHE A 182 76.64 31.86 4.79
N ILE A 183 77.50 32.48 3.97
CA ILE A 183 77.31 32.56 2.52
C ILE A 183 77.26 31.17 1.89
N ASN A 184 78.14 30.26 2.31
CA ASN A 184 78.16 28.88 1.83
C ASN A 184 76.86 28.12 2.18
N LYS A 185 76.36 28.29 3.42
CA LYS A 185 75.06 27.72 3.81
C LYS A 185 73.91 28.31 3.01
N PHE A 186 73.94 29.62 2.77
CA PHE A 186 72.93 30.31 1.97
C PHE A 186 72.90 29.81 0.53
N HIS A 187 74.04 29.71 -0.16
CA HIS A 187 74.09 29.21 -1.53
C HIS A 187 73.65 27.74 -1.62
N ALA A 188 73.98 26.91 -0.61
CA ALA A 188 73.48 25.54 -0.54
C ALA A 188 71.95 25.50 -0.42
N ALA A 189 71.35 26.34 0.44
CA ALA A 189 69.90 26.46 0.56
C ALA A 189 69.23 26.97 -0.72
N GLU A 190 69.84 27.95 -1.41
CA GLU A 190 69.40 28.46 -2.71
C GLU A 190 69.45 27.37 -3.80
N GLU A 191 70.54 26.60 -3.86
CA GLU A 191 70.68 25.52 -4.83
C GLU A 191 69.65 24.41 -4.58
N ASN A 192 69.39 24.08 -3.31
CA ASN A 192 68.32 23.16 -2.93
C ASN A 192 66.95 23.69 -3.37
N LEU A 193 66.69 24.98 -3.17
CA LEU A 193 65.45 25.64 -3.60
C LEU A 193 65.28 25.54 -5.13
N PHE A 194 66.36 25.77 -5.89
CA PHE A 194 66.37 25.64 -7.35
C PHE A 194 66.12 24.20 -7.80
N LYS A 195 66.80 23.22 -7.18
CA LYS A 195 66.67 21.79 -7.49
C LYS A 195 65.24 21.27 -7.28
N LEU A 196 64.54 21.80 -6.28
CA LEU A 196 63.14 21.44 -6.03
C LEU A 196 62.17 21.95 -7.09
N ARG A 197 62.62 22.81 -8.03
CA ARG A 197 61.86 23.32 -9.18
C ARG A 197 60.40 23.60 -8.83
N LEU A 198 60.23 24.63 -8.01
CA LEU A 198 58.93 25.15 -7.56
C LEU A 198 57.99 25.56 -8.72
N ASP A 199 58.48 25.52 -9.95
CA ASP A 199 57.73 25.81 -11.16
C ASP A 199 57.70 24.61 -12.13
N TYR A 200 56.48 24.27 -12.54
CA TYR A 200 56.07 23.30 -13.56
C TYR A 200 56.36 21.80 -13.31
N ASN A 201 55.32 21.07 -12.86
CA ASN A 201 54.75 19.86 -13.51
C ASN A 201 53.79 19.05 -12.59
N PHE A 202 53.58 19.46 -11.34
CA PHE A 202 52.81 18.67 -10.36
C PHE A 202 51.34 18.43 -10.75
N LEU A 203 50.76 19.27 -11.61
CA LEU A 203 49.37 19.15 -12.07
C LEU A 203 49.30 19.17 -13.61
N ARG A 204 49.94 18.21 -14.29
CA ARG A 204 49.46 17.89 -15.65
C ARG A 204 47.98 17.55 -15.52
N LYS A 205 47.12 18.21 -16.30
CA LYS A 205 45.69 17.88 -16.39
C LYS A 205 45.59 16.36 -16.60
N PRO A 206 45.12 15.59 -15.59
CA PRO A 206 44.97 14.17 -15.77
C PRO A 206 43.92 13.90 -16.85
N LEU A 207 44.04 12.76 -17.52
CA LEU A 207 43.01 12.28 -18.45
C LEU A 207 41.68 12.02 -17.75
N SER A 208 41.72 11.73 -16.44
CA SER A 208 40.55 11.58 -15.57
C SER A 208 40.88 11.95 -14.12
N TYR A 209 40.00 12.72 -13.49
CA TYR A 209 39.99 12.90 -12.04
C TYR A 209 39.23 11.73 -11.42
N ASP A 210 39.87 10.92 -10.59
CA ASP A 210 39.24 9.83 -9.83
C ASP A 210 39.74 9.78 -8.38
N LYS A 211 39.15 8.92 -7.54
CA LYS A 211 39.55 8.78 -6.14
C LYS A 211 41.05 8.52 -6.00
N ASN A 212 41.60 7.58 -6.78
CA ASN A 212 43.01 7.19 -6.68
C ASN A 212 43.95 8.32 -7.11
N PHE A 213 43.55 9.13 -8.09
CA PHE A 213 44.25 10.34 -8.48
C PHE A 213 44.40 11.28 -7.29
N PHE A 214 43.31 11.64 -6.60
CA PHE A 214 43.40 12.58 -5.48
C PHE A 214 44.25 12.05 -4.33
N TYR A 215 44.18 10.75 -4.03
CA TYR A 215 45.05 10.15 -3.00
C TYR A 215 46.53 10.19 -3.40
N LYS A 216 46.88 9.74 -4.61
CA LYS A 216 48.27 9.78 -5.09
C LYS A 216 48.82 11.21 -5.13
N GLN A 217 47.99 12.15 -5.59
CA GLN A 217 48.36 13.57 -5.60
C GLN A 217 48.50 14.13 -4.18
N SER A 218 47.64 13.73 -3.24
CA SER A 218 47.76 14.16 -1.85
C SER A 218 49.08 13.70 -1.21
N GLU A 219 49.50 12.46 -1.46
CA GLU A 219 50.79 11.93 -0.97
C GLU A 219 51.96 12.68 -1.61
N LEU A 220 51.88 12.92 -2.92
CA LEU A 220 52.91 13.65 -3.66
C LEU A 220 53.04 15.11 -3.20
N ILE A 221 51.94 15.84 -3.05
CA ILE A 221 51.95 17.22 -2.59
C ILE A 221 52.45 17.28 -1.14
N ASN A 222 52.00 16.38 -0.26
CA ASN A 222 52.43 16.36 1.14
C ASN A 222 53.94 16.07 1.27
N SER A 223 54.48 15.10 0.51
CA SER A 223 55.93 14.84 0.48
C SER A 223 56.73 16.02 -0.08
N THR A 224 56.20 16.67 -1.12
CA THR A 224 56.81 17.88 -1.72
C THR A 224 56.85 19.04 -0.74
N TYR A 225 55.74 19.29 -0.03
CA TYR A 225 55.66 20.35 0.98
C TYR A 225 56.57 20.13 2.17
N LYS A 226 56.82 18.87 2.57
CA LYS A 226 57.84 18.58 3.59
C LYS A 226 59.23 19.07 3.15
N GLY A 227 59.59 18.84 1.89
CA GLY A 227 60.84 19.36 1.32
C GLY A 227 60.89 20.88 1.30
N TRP A 228 59.79 21.54 0.89
CA TRP A 228 59.72 23.00 0.87
C TRP A 228 59.76 23.63 2.26
N PHE A 229 59.06 23.02 3.23
CA PHE A 229 59.06 23.48 4.61
C PHE A 229 60.45 23.35 5.24
N GLN A 230 61.19 22.29 4.92
CA GLN A 230 62.57 22.14 5.37
C GLN A 230 63.46 23.28 4.86
N ILE A 231 63.35 23.65 3.58
CA ILE A 231 64.10 24.79 3.02
C ILE A 231 63.61 26.12 3.60
N GLU A 232 62.32 26.28 3.86
CA GLU A 232 61.80 27.48 4.55
C GLU A 232 62.46 27.63 5.93
N LEU A 233 62.56 26.54 6.70
CA LEU A 233 63.24 26.54 7.99
C LEU A 233 64.73 26.88 7.86
N GLU A 234 65.40 26.37 6.81
CA GLU A 234 66.80 26.73 6.52
C GLU A 234 66.95 28.24 6.27
N PHE A 235 66.09 28.86 5.45
CA PHE A 235 66.14 30.30 5.23
C PHE A 235 65.73 31.14 6.46
N ILE A 236 64.80 30.64 7.29
CA ILE A 236 64.47 31.28 8.57
C ILE A 236 65.69 31.27 9.48
N GLN A 237 66.35 30.11 9.63
CA GLN A 237 67.57 29.99 10.43
C GLN A 237 68.68 30.89 9.87
N LEU A 238 68.87 30.93 8.55
CA LEU A 238 69.83 31.83 7.91
C LEU A 238 69.53 33.31 8.21
N LYS A 239 68.25 33.70 8.21
CA LYS A 239 67.84 35.06 8.59
C LYS A 239 68.15 35.35 10.06
N GLU A 240 67.95 34.38 10.96
CA GLU A 240 68.30 34.50 12.38
C GLU A 240 69.82 34.58 12.57
N ASP A 241 70.59 33.74 11.89
CA ASP A 241 72.06 33.76 11.89
C ASP A 241 72.58 35.14 11.46
N LEU A 242 71.95 35.77 10.46
CA LEU A 242 72.31 37.13 10.02
C LEU A 242 72.15 38.18 11.14
N LEU A 243 71.21 38.01 12.07
CA LEU A 243 71.00 38.96 13.17
C LEU A 243 72.15 38.93 14.20
N LEU A 244 72.90 37.83 14.26
CA LEU A 244 73.97 37.61 15.24
C LEU A 244 75.32 38.23 14.86
N PHE A 245 75.49 38.67 13.61
CA PHE A 245 76.72 39.34 13.17
C PHE A 245 76.92 40.71 13.82
N ASP A 246 78.18 41.12 13.95
CA ASP A 246 78.56 42.43 14.50
C ASP A 246 78.15 43.61 13.57
N GLN A 247 78.27 44.83 14.10
CA GLN A 247 77.88 46.04 13.36
C GLN A 247 78.72 46.28 12.11
N ASN A 248 79.99 45.86 12.09
CA ASN A 248 80.89 46.09 10.97
C ASN A 248 80.47 45.27 9.75
N VAL A 249 80.06 44.01 9.95
CA VAL A 249 79.52 43.16 8.87
C VAL A 249 78.16 43.67 8.40
N LYS A 250 77.32 44.16 9.33
CA LYS A 250 75.98 44.71 9.02
C LYS A 250 76.02 45.97 8.15
N GLU A 251 77.14 46.68 8.13
CA GLU A 251 77.33 47.87 7.29
C GLU A 251 77.58 47.54 5.81
N TYR A 252 77.99 46.30 5.49
CA TYR A 252 78.15 45.85 4.11
C TYR A 252 76.81 45.86 3.36
N ILE A 253 76.84 46.31 2.09
CA ILE A 253 75.64 46.36 1.24
C ILE A 253 75.19 44.94 0.91
N GLU A 254 76.13 44.02 0.73
CA GLU A 254 75.89 42.61 0.48
C GLU A 254 75.18 41.96 1.66
N TYR A 255 75.54 42.27 2.91
CA TYR A 255 74.80 41.79 4.10
C TYR A 255 73.31 42.17 4.01
N LYS A 256 73.02 43.43 3.68
CA LYS A 256 71.63 43.93 3.56
C LYS A 256 70.89 43.24 2.42
N ALA A 257 71.58 42.97 1.30
CA ALA A 257 71.03 42.21 0.19
C ALA A 257 70.69 40.76 0.62
N TYR A 258 71.63 40.03 1.22
CA TYR A 258 71.38 38.66 1.72
C TYR A 258 70.26 38.61 2.76
N PHE A 259 70.20 39.57 3.68
CA PHE A 259 69.11 39.66 4.67
C PHE A 259 67.74 39.83 4.02
N SER A 260 67.63 40.72 3.04
CA SER A 260 66.40 40.94 2.28
C SER A 260 66.04 39.73 1.40
N ILE A 261 67.01 39.10 0.74
CA ILE A 261 66.79 37.94 -0.13
C ILE A 261 66.35 36.70 0.67
N CYS A 262 66.93 36.44 1.86
CA CYS A 262 66.44 35.39 2.76
C CYS A 262 64.92 35.53 3.00
N GLU A 263 64.48 36.75 3.29
CA GLU A 263 63.06 37.05 3.47
C GLU A 263 62.26 36.79 2.19
N LYS A 264 62.75 37.23 1.02
CA LYS A 264 62.05 37.00 -0.26
C LYS A 264 61.93 35.51 -0.60
N TYR A 265 62.96 34.70 -0.34
CA TYR A 265 62.88 33.26 -0.55
C TYR A 265 61.90 32.57 0.43
N ILE A 266 61.82 33.00 1.69
CA ILE A 266 60.78 32.52 2.63
C ILE A 266 59.38 32.83 2.08
N PHE A 267 59.13 34.06 1.63
CA PHE A 267 57.85 34.45 1.04
C PHE A 267 57.53 33.68 -0.24
N TYR A 268 58.52 33.45 -1.08
CA TYR A 268 58.40 32.65 -2.30
C TYR A 268 57.91 31.22 -2.00
N ILE A 269 58.55 30.53 -1.06
CA ILE A 269 58.16 29.18 -0.64
C ILE A 269 56.72 29.15 -0.10
N ARG A 270 56.37 30.09 0.77
CA ARG A 270 55.00 30.20 1.31
C ARG A 270 53.96 30.44 0.23
N THR A 271 54.24 31.33 -0.71
CA THR A 271 53.37 31.66 -1.84
C THR A 271 53.17 30.46 -2.75
N ALA A 272 54.21 29.65 -2.95
CA ALA A 272 54.11 28.41 -3.70
C ALA A 272 53.17 27.39 -3.04
N ILE A 273 53.35 27.11 -1.75
CA ILE A 273 52.45 26.22 -0.98
C ILE A 273 50.99 26.68 -1.12
N GLN A 274 50.74 27.99 -1.02
CA GLN A 274 49.41 28.55 -1.16
C GLN A 274 48.82 28.33 -2.56
N LYS A 275 49.57 28.66 -3.62
CA LYS A 275 49.14 28.49 -5.01
C LYS A 275 48.75 27.04 -5.30
N TYR A 276 49.63 26.10 -4.97
CA TYR A 276 49.43 24.69 -5.28
C TYR A 276 48.28 24.06 -4.49
N SER A 277 48.16 24.40 -3.20
CA SER A 277 47.06 23.92 -2.36
C SER A 277 45.72 24.43 -2.89
N ARG A 278 45.64 25.71 -3.30
CA ARG A 278 44.44 26.30 -3.87
C ARG A 278 43.99 25.55 -5.13
N ILE A 279 44.88 25.35 -6.10
CA ILE A 279 44.53 24.67 -7.37
C ILE A 279 44.07 23.24 -7.10
N PHE A 280 44.78 22.49 -6.27
CA PHE A 280 44.42 21.11 -5.94
C PHE A 280 43.05 21.01 -5.26
N ILE A 281 42.78 21.91 -4.30
CA ILE A 281 41.48 21.98 -3.62
C ILE A 281 40.37 22.38 -4.60
N GLU A 282 40.62 23.34 -5.50
CA GLU A 282 39.64 23.75 -6.53
C GLU A 282 39.30 22.57 -7.45
N ASP A 283 40.29 21.80 -7.90
CA ASP A 283 40.09 20.57 -8.69
C ASP A 283 39.32 19.49 -7.92
N ALA A 284 39.62 19.31 -6.63
CA ALA A 284 38.88 18.38 -5.78
C ALA A 284 37.41 18.81 -5.60
N LEU A 285 37.16 20.11 -5.39
CA LEU A 285 35.80 20.66 -5.29
C LEU A 285 35.05 20.54 -6.62
N ASN A 286 35.70 20.82 -7.76
CA ASN A 286 35.14 20.59 -9.10
C ASN A 286 34.68 19.14 -9.27
N TYR A 287 35.55 18.19 -8.90
CA TYR A 287 35.24 16.76 -9.03
C TYR A 287 34.09 16.32 -8.12
N ILE A 288 34.06 16.76 -6.86
CA ILE A 288 32.95 16.49 -5.95
C ILE A 288 31.64 17.07 -6.53
N GLU A 289 31.69 18.30 -7.05
CA GLU A 289 30.55 18.97 -7.67
C GLU A 289 30.05 18.20 -8.90
N GLU A 290 30.94 17.70 -9.77
CA GLU A 290 30.58 16.84 -10.91
C GLU A 290 29.95 15.52 -10.48
N LEU A 291 30.52 14.85 -9.47
CA LEU A 291 29.94 13.63 -8.90
C LEU A 291 28.55 13.87 -8.32
N THR A 292 28.32 15.07 -7.78
CA THR A 292 27.03 15.48 -7.22
C THR A 292 26.03 15.85 -8.33
N LYS A 293 26.48 16.50 -9.41
CA LYS A 293 25.66 16.92 -10.57
C LYS A 293 25.28 15.78 -11.51
N LYS A 294 26.10 14.72 -11.62
CA LYS A 294 25.74 13.50 -12.35
C LYS A 294 24.64 12.75 -11.58
N ARG A 295 23.43 13.32 -11.63
CA ARG A 295 22.19 12.71 -11.12
C ARG A 295 22.03 11.35 -11.76
N LEU A 296 21.97 10.32 -10.90
CA LEU A 296 21.41 8.99 -11.13
C LEU A 296 21.44 8.51 -12.59
N ASN A 297 22.58 7.97 -13.04
CA ASN A 297 22.50 6.91 -14.03
C ASN A 297 21.98 5.66 -13.30
N ALA A 298 20.98 5.00 -13.88
CA ALA A 298 20.43 3.78 -13.32
C ALA A 298 21.54 2.73 -13.12
N GLY A 299 21.75 2.30 -11.86
CA GLY A 299 22.68 1.21 -11.51
C GLY A 299 23.93 1.60 -10.72
N GLU A 300 24.20 2.89 -10.45
CA GLU A 300 25.34 3.28 -9.62
C GLU A 300 25.06 3.16 -8.12
N ASN A 301 26.00 2.57 -7.36
CA ASN A 301 25.89 2.45 -5.92
C ASN A 301 26.07 3.82 -5.23
N LEU A 302 24.95 4.39 -4.78
CA LEU A 302 24.90 5.71 -4.10
C LEU A 302 25.73 5.73 -2.81
N ASP A 303 25.84 4.60 -2.10
CA ASP A 303 26.62 4.52 -0.86
C ASP A 303 28.13 4.62 -1.13
N ASP A 304 28.62 4.01 -2.22
CA ASP A 304 30.04 4.08 -2.63
C ASP A 304 30.42 5.50 -3.09
N ARG A 305 29.50 6.19 -3.77
CA ARG A 305 29.66 7.61 -4.15
C ARG A 305 29.74 8.50 -2.92
N LYS A 306 28.81 8.35 -1.97
CA LYS A 306 28.80 9.10 -0.71
C LYS A 306 30.07 8.87 0.11
N LYS A 307 30.54 7.62 0.18
CA LYS A 307 31.81 7.27 0.82
C LYS A 307 32.99 7.96 0.16
N THR A 308 33.09 7.88 -1.16
CA THR A 308 34.16 8.52 -1.95
C THR A 308 34.20 10.03 -1.73
N ILE A 309 33.03 10.69 -1.80
CA ILE A 309 32.92 12.13 -1.58
C ILE A 309 33.33 12.50 -0.14
N ARG A 310 32.87 11.76 0.86
CA ARG A 310 33.23 12.00 2.26
C ARG A 310 34.72 11.86 2.49
N GLU A 311 35.35 10.85 1.90
CA GLU A 311 36.79 10.62 1.99
C GLU A 311 37.60 11.76 1.35
N ILE A 312 37.22 12.24 0.17
CA ILE A 312 37.88 13.40 -0.48
C ILE A 312 37.64 14.68 0.34
N LYS A 313 36.42 14.90 0.84
CA LYS A 313 36.07 16.04 1.70
C LYS A 313 36.93 16.08 2.97
N THR A 314 36.93 15.01 3.76
CA THR A 314 37.53 15.01 5.11
C THR A 314 39.02 14.72 5.09
N ASN A 315 39.49 13.76 4.27
CA ASN A 315 40.89 13.33 4.34
C ASN A 315 41.81 14.21 3.49
N ILE A 316 41.27 14.82 2.44
CA ILE A 316 42.06 15.53 1.43
C ILE A 316 41.83 17.04 1.57
N VAL A 317 40.61 17.54 1.34
CA VAL A 317 40.34 19.00 1.34
C VAL A 317 40.68 19.62 2.71
N GLU A 318 40.15 19.09 3.80
CA GLU A 318 40.39 19.65 5.15
C GLU A 318 41.87 19.58 5.57
N ALA A 319 42.62 18.56 5.13
CA ALA A 319 44.03 18.41 5.44
C ALA A 319 44.89 19.48 4.73
N PHE A 320 44.63 19.72 3.44
CA PHE A 320 45.35 20.74 2.67
C PHE A 320 44.96 22.16 3.02
N GLU A 321 43.71 22.40 3.40
CA GLU A 321 43.28 23.70 3.92
C GLU A 321 44.08 24.10 5.15
N LYS A 322 44.30 23.20 6.11
CA LYS A 322 45.12 23.49 7.30
C LYS A 322 46.52 23.99 6.91
N LEU A 323 47.13 23.39 5.90
CA LEU A 323 48.45 23.78 5.38
C LEU A 323 48.42 25.15 4.69
N ALA A 324 47.40 25.39 3.85
CA ALA A 324 47.24 26.65 3.13
C ALA A 324 46.92 27.83 4.07
N PHE A 325 46.04 27.63 5.07
CA PHE A 325 45.59 28.68 5.99
C PHE A 325 46.59 29.00 7.10
N TYR A 326 47.34 28.01 7.59
CA TYR A 326 48.42 28.23 8.56
C TYR A 326 49.42 29.31 8.09
N LYS A 327 49.82 29.28 6.81
CA LYS A 327 50.75 30.27 6.24
C LYS A 327 50.09 31.59 5.85
N ARG A 328 48.76 31.58 5.61
CA ARG A 328 47.97 32.79 5.33
C ARG A 328 47.85 33.70 6.55
N LEU A 329 47.74 33.12 7.74
CA LEU A 329 47.68 33.87 9.01
C LEU A 329 49.00 34.54 9.38
N ILE A 330 50.14 33.93 9.05
CA ILE A 330 51.48 34.52 9.31
C ILE A 330 51.73 35.74 8.41
N ASN A 331 51.35 35.65 7.12
CA ASN A 331 51.52 36.75 6.15
C ASN A 331 50.52 37.90 6.33
N LEU A 332 49.45 37.73 7.13
CA LEU A 332 48.50 38.81 7.43
C LEU A 332 49.11 39.91 8.32
N ASN A 333 50.28 39.68 8.93
CA ASN A 333 50.96 40.63 9.80
C ASN A 333 51.91 41.62 9.08
N ASP A 334 52.11 41.49 7.76
CA ASP A 334 53.01 42.38 6.98
C ASP A 334 52.24 43.49 6.25
N ASP A 335 52.74 44.74 6.31
CA ASP A 335 52.11 45.95 5.74
C ASP A 335 51.80 45.85 4.24
N LEU A 336 52.61 45.12 3.46
CA LEU A 336 52.41 44.89 2.02
C LEU A 336 51.14 44.06 1.72
N PHE A 337 50.66 43.28 2.68
CA PHE A 337 49.46 42.46 2.58
C PHE A 337 48.19 43.20 3.01
N TYR A 338 48.29 44.24 3.85
CA TYR A 338 47.14 45.01 4.34
C TYR A 338 46.45 45.83 3.24
N THR A 339 47.20 46.42 2.30
CA THR A 339 46.61 47.09 1.11
C THR A 339 45.98 46.10 0.12
N ARG A 340 46.35 44.82 0.19
CA ARG A 340 45.80 43.69 -0.60
C ARG A 340 44.70 42.92 0.14
N SER A 341 44.39 43.31 1.37
CA SER A 341 43.47 42.60 2.26
C SER A 341 42.11 42.40 1.62
N ALA A 342 41.54 43.41 0.95
CA ALA A 342 40.19 43.32 0.38
C ALA A 342 40.06 42.22 -0.71
N LYS A 343 40.92 42.20 -1.74
CA LYS A 343 40.83 41.19 -2.82
C LYS A 343 41.10 39.78 -2.31
N ASN A 344 42.11 39.62 -1.45
CA ASN A 344 42.43 38.32 -0.86
C ASN A 344 41.30 37.82 0.05
N VAL A 345 40.69 38.71 0.81
CA VAL A 345 39.52 38.41 1.65
C VAL A 345 38.30 38.06 0.78
N ILE A 346 38.07 38.77 -0.33
CA ILE A 346 37.00 38.44 -1.30
C ILE A 346 37.22 37.06 -1.92
N ASP A 347 38.42 36.78 -2.44
CA ASP A 347 38.76 35.46 -3.01
C ASP A 347 38.61 34.35 -1.98
N TYR A 348 38.94 34.62 -0.71
CA TYR A 348 38.74 33.68 0.38
C TYR A 348 37.26 33.43 0.67
N PHE A 349 36.45 34.48 0.77
CA PHE A 349 35.02 34.34 0.98
C PHE A 349 34.33 33.66 -0.21
N ALA A 350 34.76 33.93 -1.45
CA ALA A 350 34.29 33.23 -2.63
C ALA A 350 34.63 31.73 -2.57
N TYR A 351 35.86 31.39 -2.18
CA TYR A 351 36.27 30.01 -1.94
C TYR A 351 35.42 29.32 -0.87
N LEU A 352 35.25 29.95 0.30
CA LEU A 352 34.45 29.39 1.41
C LEU A 352 32.99 29.19 0.99
N THR A 353 32.43 30.17 0.28
CA THR A 353 31.07 30.15 -0.27
C THR A 353 30.90 28.94 -1.18
N ARG A 354 31.80 28.78 -2.15
CA ARG A 354 31.80 27.65 -3.08
C ARG A 354 31.95 26.30 -2.37
N LYS A 355 32.93 26.18 -1.48
CA LYS A 355 33.17 24.96 -0.69
C LYS A 355 31.92 24.56 0.08
N LYS A 356 31.30 25.52 0.77
CA LYS A 356 30.10 25.28 1.57
C LYS A 356 28.92 24.84 0.69
N ARG A 357 28.74 25.48 -0.46
CA ARG A 357 27.76 25.11 -1.49
C ARG A 357 27.95 23.66 -1.97
N VAL A 358 29.17 23.27 -2.34
CA VAL A 358 29.47 21.89 -2.75
C VAL A 358 29.15 20.91 -1.61
N PHE A 359 29.56 21.22 -0.38
CA PHE A 359 29.34 20.32 0.76
C PHE A 359 27.87 20.19 1.15
N MET A 360 27.08 21.26 1.04
CA MET A 360 25.62 21.20 1.20
C MET A 360 24.98 20.32 0.12
N SER A 361 25.41 20.45 -1.13
CA SER A 361 24.87 19.69 -2.26
C SER A 361 25.10 18.18 -2.12
N VAL A 362 26.21 17.76 -1.51
CA VAL A 362 26.52 16.34 -1.22
C VAL A 362 25.47 15.71 -0.31
N ASN A 363 24.86 16.47 0.60
CA ASN A 363 23.83 15.95 1.48
C ASN A 363 22.59 15.51 0.67
N PHE A 364 22.31 16.12 -0.48
CA PHE A 364 21.18 15.72 -1.33
C PHE A 364 21.31 14.31 -1.92
N ILE A 365 22.54 13.87 -2.24
CA ILE A 365 22.79 12.48 -2.68
C ILE A 365 22.39 11.47 -1.60
N GLY A 366 22.71 11.78 -0.34
CA GLY A 366 22.35 10.93 0.80
C GLY A 366 20.84 10.88 1.05
N PHE A 367 20.14 11.97 0.74
CA PHE A 367 18.69 12.03 0.79
C PHE A 367 18.07 11.15 -0.30
N ASP A 368 18.48 11.31 -1.56
CA ASP A 368 17.90 10.58 -2.70
C ASP A 368 18.00 9.05 -2.50
N ALA A 369 19.14 8.56 -2.02
CA ALA A 369 19.35 7.14 -1.73
C ALA A 369 18.39 6.60 -0.64
N ALA A 370 18.22 7.37 0.43
CA ALA A 370 17.31 6.99 1.51
C ALA A 370 15.83 7.10 1.07
N TYR A 371 15.50 8.10 0.24
CA TYR A 371 14.17 8.29 -0.31
C TYR A 371 13.78 7.16 -1.25
N GLU A 372 14.68 6.71 -2.13
CA GLU A 372 14.45 5.56 -3.02
C GLU A 372 14.21 4.26 -2.24
N ARG A 373 14.97 4.01 -1.16
CA ARG A 373 14.74 2.84 -0.28
C ARG A 373 13.35 2.90 0.36
N ALA A 374 13.01 4.02 0.96
CA ALA A 374 11.69 4.21 1.58
C ALA A 374 10.55 4.08 0.55
N GLY A 375 10.74 4.64 -0.65
CA GLY A 375 9.79 4.53 -1.76
C GLY A 375 9.60 3.10 -2.27
N LYS A 376 10.68 2.30 -2.36
CA LYS A 376 10.59 0.87 -2.73
C LYS A 376 9.78 0.08 -1.70
N SER A 377 10.10 0.20 -0.41
CA SER A 377 9.35 -0.49 0.65
C SER A 377 7.87 -0.09 0.67
N PHE A 378 7.56 1.19 0.42
CA PHE A 378 6.18 1.66 0.33
C PHE A 378 5.45 1.10 -0.91
N THR A 379 6.13 1.01 -2.05
CA THR A 379 5.57 0.39 -3.28
C THR A 379 5.28 -1.10 -3.07
N GLU A 380 6.13 -1.80 -2.32
CA GLU A 380 5.86 -3.20 -1.92
C GLU A 380 4.63 -3.30 -1.02
N PHE A 381 4.47 -2.39 -0.06
CA PHE A 381 3.25 -2.31 0.75
C PHE A 381 2.01 -2.18 -0.15
N GLU A 382 1.98 -1.22 -1.08
CA GLU A 382 0.83 -1.02 -1.98
C GLU A 382 0.54 -2.27 -2.82
N LYS A 383 1.58 -2.97 -3.27
CA LYS A 383 1.44 -4.23 -4.01
C LYS A 383 0.76 -5.32 -3.16
N TYR A 384 1.24 -5.57 -1.94
CA TYR A 384 0.69 -6.62 -1.08
C TYR A 384 -0.69 -6.24 -0.52
N TRP A 385 -0.91 -4.95 -0.24
CA TRP A 385 -2.22 -4.41 0.13
C TRP A 385 -3.27 -4.72 -0.93
N ASN A 386 -2.98 -4.42 -2.21
CA ASN A 386 -3.89 -4.70 -3.32
C ASN A 386 -4.11 -6.20 -3.59
N LEU A 387 -3.18 -7.06 -3.16
CA LEU A 387 -3.31 -8.52 -3.26
C LEU A 387 -4.10 -9.15 -2.09
N GLY A 388 -4.42 -8.36 -1.05
CA GLY A 388 -5.07 -8.85 0.18
C GLY A 388 -4.15 -9.68 1.08
N ASP A 389 -2.83 -9.51 0.96
CA ASP A 389 -1.84 -10.12 1.85
C ASP A 389 -1.42 -9.11 2.92
N LEU A 390 -2.29 -8.94 3.92
CA LEU A 390 -2.11 -7.94 4.97
C LEU A 390 -0.87 -8.18 5.84
N ASP A 391 -0.47 -9.43 6.08
CA ASP A 391 0.70 -9.75 6.90
C ASP A 391 2.00 -9.31 6.21
N THR A 392 2.12 -9.57 4.90
CA THR A 392 3.27 -9.11 4.13
C THR A 392 3.21 -7.59 3.91
N ALA A 393 2.02 -7.03 3.67
CA ALA A 393 1.83 -5.58 3.57
C ALA A 393 2.28 -4.87 4.86
N GLU A 394 1.92 -5.38 6.04
CA GLU A 394 2.35 -4.84 7.33
C GLU A 394 3.88 -4.83 7.47
N LYS A 395 4.55 -5.94 7.13
CA LYS A 395 6.02 -6.01 7.18
C LYS A 395 6.68 -4.99 6.25
N SER A 396 6.17 -4.83 5.03
CA SER A 396 6.66 -3.84 4.08
C SER A 396 6.40 -2.40 4.58
N LEU A 397 5.26 -2.13 5.21
CA LEU A 397 4.94 -0.82 5.79
C LEU A 397 5.83 -0.49 6.99
N ILE A 398 6.10 -1.45 7.88
CA ILE A 398 7.06 -1.29 8.98
C ILE A 398 8.47 -0.98 8.44
N SER A 399 8.89 -1.67 7.37
CA SER A 399 10.15 -1.37 6.69
C SER A 399 10.15 0.05 6.11
N ALA A 400 9.09 0.45 5.40
CA ALA A 400 8.96 1.80 4.85
C ALA A 400 9.00 2.89 5.94
N ARG A 401 8.36 2.64 7.08
CA ARG A 401 8.40 3.52 8.26
C ARG A 401 9.80 3.62 8.85
N GLY A 402 10.49 2.49 8.99
CA GLY A 402 11.89 2.46 9.44
C GLY A 402 12.82 3.28 8.55
N GLU A 403 12.72 3.07 7.22
CA GLU A 403 13.50 3.85 6.24
C GLU A 403 13.14 5.33 6.25
N THR A 404 11.85 5.67 6.43
CA THR A 404 11.41 7.06 6.53
C THR A 404 11.89 7.73 7.82
N ASN A 405 11.97 7.02 8.94
CA ASN A 405 12.58 7.54 10.16
C ASN A 405 14.08 7.82 9.95
N ASN A 406 14.79 6.92 9.25
CA ASN A 406 16.18 7.15 8.85
C ASN A 406 16.32 8.39 7.95
N LEU A 407 15.37 8.63 7.04
CA LEU A 407 15.29 9.81 6.19
C LEU A 407 15.15 11.10 7.03
N PHE A 408 14.28 11.10 8.05
CA PHE A 408 14.11 12.22 8.97
C PHE A 408 15.35 12.48 9.82
N LEU A 409 16.02 11.43 10.28
CA LEU A 409 17.30 11.55 11.00
C LEU A 409 18.37 12.16 10.09
N PHE A 410 18.48 11.66 8.85
CA PHE A 410 19.42 12.19 7.87
C PHE A 410 19.15 13.67 7.55
N LYS A 411 17.87 14.05 7.37
CA LYS A 411 17.45 15.45 7.23
C LYS A 411 17.95 16.30 8.39
N LYS A 412 17.71 15.85 9.63
CA LYS A 412 18.13 16.58 10.85
C LYS A 412 19.63 16.76 10.93
N GLU A 413 20.42 15.77 10.47
CA GLU A 413 21.87 15.89 10.39
C GLU A 413 22.30 16.86 9.30
N SER A 414 21.73 16.75 8.10
CA SER A 414 21.98 17.64 6.97
C SER A 414 21.62 19.09 7.31
N ASP A 415 20.51 19.32 8.01
CA ASP A 415 20.03 20.64 8.43
C ASP A 415 21.07 21.40 9.28
N LYS A 416 21.99 20.71 9.97
CA LYS A 416 23.09 21.35 10.73
C LYS A 416 24.11 22.05 9.83
N ASP A 417 24.26 21.59 8.60
CA ASP A 417 25.18 22.19 7.62
C ASP A 417 24.58 23.46 6.97
N PHE A 418 23.25 23.64 7.07
CA PHE A 418 22.54 24.80 6.58
C PHE A 418 22.47 25.91 7.62
N LEU A 419 22.87 27.12 7.23
CA LEU A 419 22.71 28.29 8.08
C LEU A 419 21.28 28.83 7.97
N ASN A 420 20.61 29.01 9.11
CA ASN A 420 19.25 29.56 9.17
C ASN A 420 19.27 31.10 9.11
N TYR A 421 19.80 31.66 8.03
CA TYR A 421 19.73 33.09 7.76
C TYR A 421 18.91 33.35 6.50
N THR A 422 17.79 34.05 6.64
CA THR A 422 16.84 34.37 5.56
C THR A 422 17.47 35.11 4.38
N PHE A 423 18.58 35.83 4.60
CA PHE A 423 19.30 36.50 3.51
C PHE A 423 20.07 35.51 2.62
N LEU A 424 20.48 34.34 3.13
CA LEU A 424 21.19 33.32 2.34
C LEU A 424 20.24 32.61 1.38
N GLU A 425 18.98 32.41 1.78
CA GLU A 425 17.94 31.82 0.93
C GLU A 425 17.68 32.66 -0.33
N ASN A 426 17.86 33.98 -0.22
CA ASN A 426 17.66 34.93 -1.31
C ASN A 426 18.97 35.35 -2.00
N ASN A 427 20.12 34.83 -1.54
CA ASN A 427 21.42 35.14 -2.11
C ASN A 427 21.62 34.34 -3.41
N ALA A 428 22.12 35.00 -4.46
CA ALA A 428 22.30 34.40 -5.78
C ALA A 428 23.20 33.14 -5.76
N ASP A 429 24.16 33.06 -4.84
CA ASP A 429 25.09 31.92 -4.74
C ASP A 429 24.49 30.69 -4.06
N PHE A 430 23.39 30.83 -3.30
CA PHE A 430 22.80 29.75 -2.48
C PHE A 430 21.34 29.45 -2.78
N LYS A 431 20.63 30.35 -3.49
CA LYS A 431 19.19 30.26 -3.71
C LYS A 431 18.75 28.91 -4.31
N ASP A 432 19.52 28.37 -5.24
CA ASP A 432 19.24 27.08 -5.88
C ASP A 432 19.30 25.91 -4.89
N ILE A 433 20.34 25.87 -4.04
CA ILE A 433 20.50 24.83 -3.01
C ILE A 433 19.38 24.91 -1.98
N TYR A 434 19.06 26.11 -1.49
CA TYR A 434 17.97 26.27 -0.52
C TYR A 434 16.59 25.94 -1.13
N SER A 435 16.41 26.16 -2.44
CA SER A 435 15.22 25.71 -3.16
C SER A 435 15.15 24.18 -3.22
N GLU A 436 16.25 23.51 -3.59
CA GLU A 436 16.34 22.04 -3.61
C GLU A 436 16.13 21.43 -2.22
N LYS A 437 16.66 22.06 -1.17
CA LYS A 437 16.38 21.70 0.23
C LYS A 437 14.88 21.77 0.54
N SER A 438 14.21 22.84 0.14
CA SER A 438 12.77 23.00 0.38
C SER A 438 11.94 21.95 -0.35
N GLU A 439 12.33 21.57 -1.58
CA GLU A 439 11.68 20.48 -2.32
C GLU A 439 11.86 19.13 -1.61
N ILE A 440 13.05 18.87 -1.08
CA ILE A 440 13.35 17.67 -0.29
C ILE A 440 12.48 17.60 0.97
N ASP A 441 12.39 18.71 1.70
CA ASP A 441 11.54 18.81 2.90
C ASP A 441 10.07 18.52 2.56
N ALA A 442 9.59 18.99 1.41
CA ALA A 442 8.25 18.69 0.91
C ALA A 442 8.08 17.19 0.59
N LYS A 443 9.04 16.57 -0.12
CA LYS A 443 9.02 15.12 -0.44
C LYS A 443 9.01 14.25 0.81
N ILE A 444 9.81 14.59 1.82
CA ILE A 444 9.83 13.88 3.12
C ILE A 444 8.46 13.98 3.79
N SER A 445 7.89 15.19 3.85
CA SER A 445 6.58 15.42 4.45
C SER A 445 5.48 14.64 3.72
N GLU A 446 5.49 14.64 2.38
CA GLU A 446 4.53 13.91 1.56
C GLU A 446 4.61 12.39 1.79
N LEU A 447 5.81 11.80 1.74
CA LEU A 447 6.00 10.37 1.99
C LEU A 447 5.59 10.00 3.42
N GLY A 448 5.95 10.82 4.40
CA GLY A 448 5.52 10.65 5.78
C GLY A 448 4.00 10.66 5.96
N LYS A 449 3.28 11.54 5.24
CA LYS A 449 1.81 11.56 5.21
C LYS A 449 1.23 10.31 4.56
N LYS A 450 1.79 9.84 3.44
CA LYS A 450 1.35 8.61 2.76
C LYS A 450 1.49 7.38 3.66
N ILE A 451 2.63 7.24 4.33
CA ILE A 451 2.88 6.15 5.30
C ILE A 451 1.92 6.27 6.48
N GLY A 452 1.71 7.47 7.04
CA GLY A 452 0.77 7.65 8.14
C GLY A 452 -0.67 7.27 7.77
N ALA A 453 -1.13 7.65 6.58
CA ALA A 453 -2.45 7.25 6.06
C ALA A 453 -2.55 5.73 5.81
N ALA A 454 -1.47 5.11 5.33
CA ALA A 454 -1.38 3.66 5.16
C ALA A 454 -1.40 2.91 6.51
N GLU A 455 -0.71 3.43 7.54
CA GLU A 455 -0.72 2.89 8.90
C GLU A 455 -2.14 2.95 9.50
N GLU A 456 -2.83 4.09 9.34
CA GLU A 456 -4.22 4.25 9.77
C GLU A 456 -5.15 3.27 9.05
N SER A 457 -5.02 3.16 7.72
CA SER A 457 -5.82 2.24 6.91
C SER A 457 -5.59 0.78 7.30
N LEU A 458 -4.33 0.38 7.49
CA LEU A 458 -3.96 -0.97 7.95
C LEU A 458 -4.54 -1.27 9.34
N ASN A 459 -4.43 -0.33 10.28
CA ASN A 459 -4.97 -0.50 11.63
C ASN A 459 -6.50 -0.63 11.62
N ASN A 460 -7.19 0.18 10.83
CA ASN A 460 -8.64 0.10 10.65
C ASN A 460 -9.05 -1.25 10.05
N GLU A 461 -8.31 -1.75 9.05
CA GLU A 461 -8.58 -3.03 8.41
C GLU A 461 -8.33 -4.21 9.36
N LYS A 462 -7.23 -4.17 10.13
CA LYS A 462 -6.96 -5.16 11.19
C LYS A 462 -8.04 -5.16 12.26
N PHE A 463 -8.51 -3.98 12.67
CA PHE A 463 -9.60 -3.87 13.63
C PHE A 463 -10.91 -4.45 13.07
N ALA A 464 -11.22 -4.19 11.80
CA ALA A 464 -12.38 -4.77 11.13
C ALA A 464 -12.28 -6.31 11.08
N ILE A 465 -11.13 -6.85 10.67
CA ILE A 465 -10.87 -8.31 10.67
C ILE A 465 -11.02 -8.90 12.05
N MET A 466 -10.45 -8.28 13.08
CA MET A 466 -10.57 -8.75 14.46
C MET A 466 -12.02 -8.79 14.92
N LYS A 467 -12.82 -7.76 14.57
CA LYS A 467 -14.25 -7.72 14.87
C LYS A 467 -15.01 -8.85 14.17
N PHE A 468 -14.82 -9.01 12.86
CA PHE A 468 -15.48 -10.08 12.09
C PHE A 468 -15.07 -11.47 12.57
N ALA A 469 -13.78 -11.70 12.81
CA ALA A 469 -13.28 -12.98 13.32
C ALA A 469 -13.88 -13.31 14.69
N LYS A 470 -13.94 -12.32 15.60
CA LYS A 470 -14.54 -12.51 16.93
C LYS A 470 -16.03 -12.83 16.82
N THR A 471 -16.79 -12.07 16.02
CA THR A 471 -18.23 -12.34 15.80
C THR A 471 -18.45 -13.70 15.14
N ALA A 472 -17.56 -14.12 14.25
CA ALA A 472 -17.60 -15.44 13.63
C ALA A 472 -17.37 -16.56 14.66
N GLU A 473 -16.37 -16.40 15.54
CA GLU A 473 -16.07 -17.34 16.64
C GLU A 473 -17.22 -17.42 17.65
N GLU A 474 -17.78 -16.29 18.06
CA GLU A 474 -18.94 -16.23 18.97
C GLU A 474 -20.17 -16.93 18.35
N SER A 475 -20.45 -16.66 17.07
CA SER A 475 -21.56 -17.29 16.34
C SER A 475 -21.34 -18.79 16.14
N PHE A 476 -20.09 -19.23 15.95
CA PHE A 476 -19.73 -20.64 15.81
C PHE A 476 -20.00 -21.42 17.09
N GLU A 477 -19.53 -20.90 18.22
CA GLU A 477 -19.72 -21.54 19.53
C GLU A 477 -21.20 -21.55 19.95
N GLU A 478 -21.92 -20.46 19.67
CA GLU A 478 -23.38 -20.41 19.86
C GLU A 478 -24.10 -21.44 18.98
N ALA A 479 -23.73 -21.56 17.70
CA ALA A 479 -24.29 -22.53 16.76
C ALA A 479 -24.09 -23.98 17.23
N LYS A 480 -22.88 -24.32 17.70
CA LYS A 480 -22.58 -25.63 18.28
C LYS A 480 -23.40 -25.93 19.52
N LYS A 481 -23.54 -24.96 20.42
CA LYS A 481 -24.38 -25.12 21.61
C LYS A 481 -25.83 -25.43 21.23
N LEU A 482 -26.39 -24.69 20.28
CA LEU A 482 -27.75 -24.89 19.76
C LEU A 482 -27.89 -26.25 19.06
N TYR A 483 -26.87 -26.68 18.31
CA TYR A 483 -26.82 -28.00 17.67
C TYR A 483 -26.96 -29.12 18.71
N TYR A 484 -26.17 -29.08 19.78
CA TYR A 484 -26.24 -30.09 20.85
C TYR A 484 -27.52 -30.01 21.68
N GLN A 485 -28.15 -28.83 21.76
CA GLN A 485 -29.48 -28.64 22.35
C GLN A 485 -30.63 -29.09 21.44
N LYS A 486 -30.33 -29.49 20.20
CA LYS A 486 -31.29 -29.92 19.16
C LYS A 486 -32.20 -28.78 18.66
N GLU A 487 -31.77 -27.53 18.82
CA GLU A 487 -32.43 -26.35 18.25
C GLU A 487 -31.90 -26.08 16.82
N TYR A 488 -32.13 -27.04 15.93
CA TYR A 488 -31.45 -27.13 14.63
C TYR A 488 -31.68 -25.92 13.71
N ASP A 489 -32.90 -25.37 13.64
CA ASP A 489 -33.19 -24.19 12.81
C ASP A 489 -32.41 -22.94 13.27
N LEU A 490 -32.25 -22.75 14.58
CA LEU A 490 -31.47 -21.65 15.16
C LEU A 490 -29.97 -21.89 14.98
N SER A 491 -29.52 -23.14 15.14
CA SER A 491 -28.14 -23.56 14.89
C SER A 491 -27.73 -23.29 13.43
N LEU A 492 -28.58 -23.65 12.46
CA LEU A 492 -28.35 -23.39 11.03
C LEU A 492 -28.14 -21.89 10.75
N LYS A 493 -29.00 -21.03 11.31
CA LYS A 493 -28.88 -19.58 11.15
C LYS A 493 -27.55 -19.07 11.70
N LYS A 494 -27.12 -19.57 12.86
CA LYS A 494 -25.87 -19.16 13.53
C LYS A 494 -24.61 -19.67 12.84
N PHE A 495 -24.63 -20.89 12.30
CA PHE A 495 -23.52 -21.39 11.46
C PHE A 495 -23.37 -20.57 10.18
N ASN A 496 -24.47 -20.21 9.51
CA ASN A 496 -24.41 -19.32 8.35
C ASN A 496 -23.87 -17.92 8.71
N GLU A 497 -24.34 -17.33 9.83
CA GLU A 497 -23.78 -16.07 10.35
C GLU A 497 -22.27 -16.17 10.62
N SER A 498 -21.82 -17.27 11.21
CA SER A 498 -20.38 -17.53 11.43
C SER A 498 -19.60 -17.64 10.12
N LYS A 499 -20.12 -18.39 9.15
CA LYS A 499 -19.51 -18.60 7.83
C LYS A 499 -19.36 -17.29 7.06
N ASP A 500 -20.41 -16.48 7.00
CA ASP A 500 -20.41 -15.19 6.30
C ASP A 500 -19.35 -14.25 6.88
N ASN A 501 -19.26 -14.17 8.21
CA ASN A 501 -18.23 -13.36 8.88
C ASN A 501 -16.81 -13.89 8.62
N TYR A 502 -16.60 -15.21 8.59
CA TYR A 502 -15.30 -15.78 8.22
C TYR A 502 -14.95 -15.57 6.75
N LEU A 503 -15.91 -15.58 5.82
CA LEU A 503 -15.69 -15.25 4.41
C LEU A 503 -15.24 -13.79 4.25
N GLU A 504 -15.86 -12.85 4.97
CA GLU A 504 -15.41 -11.45 5.03
C GLU A 504 -13.96 -11.33 5.50
N VAL A 505 -13.58 -12.09 6.54
CA VAL A 505 -12.18 -12.17 6.98
C VAL A 505 -11.28 -12.76 5.91
N GLN A 506 -11.71 -13.82 5.22
CA GLN A 506 -10.86 -14.54 4.25
C GLN A 506 -10.60 -13.76 2.96
N ILE A 507 -11.54 -12.92 2.52
CA ILE A 507 -11.33 -11.99 1.41
C ILE A 507 -10.17 -11.03 1.71
N LYS A 508 -10.06 -10.62 2.98
CA LYS A 508 -9.13 -9.57 3.44
C LYS A 508 -7.83 -10.14 4.00
N ASN A 509 -7.86 -11.35 4.54
CA ASN A 509 -6.71 -12.05 5.11
C ASN A 509 -6.77 -13.55 4.81
N LYS A 510 -5.96 -13.98 3.83
CA LYS A 510 -5.88 -15.37 3.39
C LYS A 510 -5.10 -16.22 4.40
N SER A 511 -5.73 -16.56 5.51
CA SER A 511 -5.18 -17.46 6.52
C SER A 511 -5.71 -18.88 6.37
N LYS A 512 -4.81 -19.86 6.43
CA LYS A 512 -5.18 -21.28 6.46
C LYS A 512 -6.16 -21.58 7.61
N ARG A 513 -5.98 -20.94 8.77
CA ARG A 513 -6.86 -21.11 9.94
C ARG A 513 -8.31 -20.74 9.64
N ILE A 514 -8.53 -19.65 8.90
CA ILE A 514 -9.87 -19.17 8.54
C ILE A 514 -10.51 -20.15 7.55
N ALA A 515 -9.74 -20.61 6.56
CA ALA A 515 -10.20 -21.61 5.59
C ALA A 515 -10.61 -22.92 6.27
N ASP A 516 -9.81 -23.41 7.22
CA ASP A 516 -10.10 -24.63 7.98
C ASP A 516 -11.38 -24.46 8.83
N ASN A 517 -11.60 -23.28 9.43
CA ASN A 517 -12.83 -22.98 10.17
C ASN A 517 -14.07 -22.96 9.27
N ILE A 518 -13.98 -22.39 8.07
CA ILE A 518 -15.09 -22.40 7.09
C ILE A 518 -15.42 -23.83 6.66
N ALA A 519 -14.40 -24.67 6.42
CA ALA A 519 -14.60 -26.07 6.07
C ALA A 519 -15.35 -26.83 7.18
N ASN A 520 -14.95 -26.64 8.44
CA ASN A 520 -15.61 -27.21 9.60
C ASN A 520 -17.09 -26.76 9.73
N ILE A 521 -17.36 -25.48 9.45
CA ILE A 521 -18.75 -24.97 9.43
C ILE A 521 -19.58 -25.65 8.33
N ASN A 522 -19.02 -25.86 7.14
CA ASN A 522 -19.74 -26.53 6.06
C ASN A 522 -20.12 -27.97 6.42
N GLU A 523 -19.25 -28.71 7.12
CA GLU A 523 -19.59 -30.05 7.62
C GLU A 523 -20.83 -30.02 8.53
N PHE A 524 -20.91 -29.07 9.47
CA PHE A 524 -22.10 -28.89 10.32
C PHE A 524 -23.35 -28.46 9.56
N LEU A 525 -23.20 -27.59 8.56
CA LEU A 525 -24.31 -27.14 7.71
C LEU A 525 -24.90 -28.33 6.91
N ASP A 526 -24.06 -29.16 6.31
CA ASP A 526 -24.49 -30.34 5.55
C ASP A 526 -25.21 -31.36 6.45
N GLU A 527 -24.71 -31.57 7.69
CA GLU A 527 -25.39 -32.40 8.69
C GLU A 527 -26.75 -31.82 9.10
N LEU A 528 -26.82 -30.50 9.36
CA LEU A 528 -28.05 -29.83 9.77
C LEU A 528 -29.12 -29.85 8.68
N ASP A 529 -28.75 -29.65 7.42
CA ASP A 529 -29.67 -29.73 6.29
C ASP A 529 -30.28 -31.13 6.21
N THR A 530 -29.49 -32.17 6.43
CA THR A 530 -29.98 -33.57 6.48
C THR A 530 -30.95 -33.78 7.65
N ILE A 531 -30.60 -33.32 8.85
CA ILE A 531 -31.43 -33.47 10.06
C ILE A 531 -32.77 -32.72 9.92
N ILE A 532 -32.73 -31.48 9.43
CA ILE A 532 -33.93 -30.64 9.25
C ILE A 532 -34.82 -31.26 8.17
N TYR A 533 -34.23 -31.73 7.06
CA TYR A 533 -34.96 -32.43 6.01
C TYR A 533 -35.70 -33.66 6.55
N GLU A 534 -35.01 -34.55 7.28
CA GLU A 534 -35.61 -35.76 7.85
C GLU A 534 -36.73 -35.46 8.86
N LYS A 535 -36.54 -34.43 9.69
CA LYS A 535 -37.55 -33.98 10.65
C LYS A 535 -38.79 -33.44 9.93
N ASP A 536 -38.61 -32.53 8.99
CA ASP A 536 -39.72 -31.83 8.33
C ASP A 536 -40.51 -32.78 7.42
N ILE A 537 -39.85 -33.71 6.71
CA ILE A 537 -40.56 -34.70 5.88
C ILE A 537 -41.36 -35.68 6.73
N LYS A 538 -40.83 -36.07 7.91
CA LYS A 538 -41.54 -36.94 8.85
C LYS A 538 -42.78 -36.25 9.42
N GLU A 539 -42.66 -34.98 9.84
CA GLU A 539 -43.80 -34.20 10.32
C GLU A 539 -44.82 -33.95 9.19
N ALA A 540 -44.38 -33.66 7.96
CA ALA A 540 -45.26 -33.48 6.81
C ALA A 540 -46.11 -34.74 6.55
N ASN A 541 -45.49 -35.92 6.59
CA ASN A 541 -46.19 -37.20 6.47
C ASN A 541 -47.20 -37.42 7.60
N LEU A 542 -46.81 -37.17 8.86
CA LEU A 542 -47.72 -37.29 10.01
C LEU A 542 -48.94 -36.37 9.88
N ARG A 543 -48.74 -35.14 9.41
CA ARG A 543 -49.83 -34.17 9.17
C ARG A 543 -50.73 -34.60 8.03
N LEU A 544 -50.15 -35.13 6.95
CA LEU A 544 -50.92 -35.67 5.83
C LEU A 544 -51.80 -36.85 6.28
N ASP A 545 -51.27 -37.78 7.08
CA ASP A 545 -52.04 -38.91 7.58
C ASP A 545 -53.12 -38.48 8.59
N ALA A 546 -52.83 -37.51 9.46
CA ALA A 546 -53.84 -36.89 10.33
C ALA A 546 -54.97 -36.23 9.52
N ALA A 547 -54.63 -35.52 8.43
CA ALA A 547 -55.62 -34.89 7.55
C ALA A 547 -56.55 -35.93 6.88
N LYS A 548 -55.98 -37.06 6.40
CA LYS A 548 -56.78 -38.18 5.86
C LYS A 548 -57.74 -38.72 6.91
N SER A 549 -57.26 -38.99 8.12
CA SER A 549 -58.08 -39.56 9.21
C SER A 549 -59.23 -38.63 9.58
N GLU A 550 -58.97 -37.33 9.78
CA GLU A 550 -59.99 -36.35 10.13
C GLU A 550 -60.99 -36.10 8.97
N PHE A 551 -60.54 -36.17 7.72
CA PHE A 551 -61.41 -36.09 6.54
C PHE A 551 -62.47 -37.19 6.56
N TYR A 552 -62.06 -38.44 6.79
CA TYR A 552 -63.03 -39.55 6.84
C TYR A 552 -63.93 -39.46 8.06
N ARG A 553 -63.44 -39.00 9.22
CA ARG A 553 -64.26 -38.72 10.43
C ARG A 553 -65.32 -37.62 10.24
N GLY A 554 -65.27 -36.86 9.15
CA GLY A 554 -66.17 -35.76 8.87
C GLY A 554 -65.78 -34.44 9.55
N ASN A 555 -64.60 -34.38 10.18
CA ASN A 555 -64.05 -33.18 10.83
C ASN A 555 -63.29 -32.33 9.81
N TYR A 556 -63.99 -31.79 8.82
CA TYR A 556 -63.36 -31.17 7.64
C TYR A 556 -62.48 -29.95 7.95
N ASP A 557 -62.80 -29.17 8.99
CA ASP A 557 -61.97 -28.01 9.39
C ASP A 557 -60.60 -28.44 9.93
N GLU A 558 -60.54 -29.49 10.76
CA GLU A 558 -59.27 -30.01 11.28
C GLU A 558 -58.49 -30.76 10.18
N ALA A 559 -59.19 -31.43 9.25
CA ALA A 559 -58.58 -32.00 8.06
C ALA A 559 -57.91 -30.92 7.20
N LYS A 560 -58.58 -29.77 7.00
CA LYS A 560 -58.04 -28.63 6.25
C LYS A 560 -56.80 -28.05 6.92
N LYS A 561 -56.81 -27.88 8.24
CA LYS A 561 -55.66 -27.37 8.97
C LYS A 561 -54.45 -28.28 8.82
N ASN A 562 -54.62 -29.58 8.95
CA ASN A 562 -53.51 -30.53 8.82
C ASN A 562 -53.00 -30.65 7.37
N ILE A 563 -53.88 -30.60 6.35
CA ILE A 563 -53.45 -30.65 4.95
C ILE A 563 -52.68 -29.38 4.54
N ASP A 564 -53.06 -28.22 5.05
CA ASP A 564 -52.37 -26.95 4.78
C ASP A 564 -50.99 -26.91 5.44
N ILE A 565 -50.85 -27.44 6.67
CA ILE A 565 -49.55 -27.58 7.34
C ILE A 565 -48.65 -28.55 6.58
N ALA A 566 -49.18 -29.71 6.16
CA ALA A 566 -48.42 -30.69 5.38
C ALA A 566 -47.88 -30.07 4.08
N ASP A 567 -48.72 -29.35 3.32
CA ASP A 567 -48.33 -28.67 2.08
C ASP A 567 -47.24 -27.61 2.31
N SER A 568 -47.37 -26.81 3.38
CA SER A 568 -46.35 -25.83 3.73
C SER A 568 -44.98 -26.47 3.99
N LEU A 569 -44.94 -27.65 4.63
CA LEU A 569 -43.71 -28.37 4.90
C LEU A 569 -43.12 -28.99 3.62
N TYR A 570 -43.94 -29.61 2.77
CA TYR A 570 -43.46 -30.11 1.47
C TYR A 570 -42.91 -29.00 0.58
N ARG A 571 -43.58 -27.85 0.51
CA ARG A 571 -43.11 -26.67 -0.23
C ARG A 571 -41.82 -26.10 0.35
N LYS A 572 -41.66 -26.06 1.69
CA LYS A 572 -40.39 -25.68 2.35
C LYS A 572 -39.22 -26.55 1.87
N LEU A 573 -39.49 -27.83 1.59
CA LEU A 573 -38.52 -28.81 1.10
C LEU A 573 -38.44 -28.88 -0.44
N ASN A 574 -39.08 -27.97 -1.19
CA ASN A 574 -39.20 -28.01 -2.65
C ASN A 574 -39.74 -29.34 -3.21
N GLN A 575 -40.64 -30.00 -2.47
CA GLN A 575 -41.30 -31.25 -2.87
C GLN A 575 -42.80 -31.04 -3.07
N THR A 576 -43.42 -31.91 -3.86
CA THR A 576 -44.87 -31.95 -4.08
C THR A 576 -45.40 -33.34 -3.77
N ASN A 577 -46.61 -33.43 -3.21
CA ASN A 577 -47.26 -34.71 -2.90
C ASN A 577 -48.67 -34.74 -3.51
N GLU A 578 -48.93 -35.70 -4.41
CA GLU A 578 -50.20 -35.81 -5.15
C GLU A 578 -51.43 -35.99 -4.24
N PHE A 579 -51.25 -36.55 -3.03
CA PHE A 579 -52.35 -36.74 -2.09
C PHE A 579 -52.80 -35.44 -1.43
N ILE A 580 -51.94 -34.43 -1.35
CA ILE A 580 -52.28 -33.13 -0.77
C ILE A 580 -53.34 -32.44 -1.60
N ASP A 581 -53.12 -32.34 -2.91
CA ASP A 581 -54.08 -31.72 -3.83
C ASP A 581 -55.38 -32.52 -3.89
N TYR A 582 -55.27 -33.85 -3.97
CA TYR A 582 -56.43 -34.76 -3.95
C TYR A 582 -57.34 -34.53 -2.73
N TYR A 583 -56.81 -34.52 -1.51
CA TYR A 583 -57.64 -34.34 -0.32
C TYR A 583 -58.07 -32.89 -0.11
N ARG A 584 -57.24 -31.91 -0.47
CA ARG A 584 -57.54 -30.49 -0.33
C ARG A 584 -58.78 -30.08 -1.11
N GLU A 585 -58.87 -30.46 -2.39
CA GLU A 585 -60.03 -30.13 -3.23
C GLU A 585 -61.33 -30.67 -2.63
N ARG A 586 -61.29 -31.91 -2.12
CA ARG A 586 -62.43 -32.60 -1.52
C ARG A 586 -62.85 -32.02 -0.17
N ILE A 587 -61.87 -31.67 0.67
CA ILE A 587 -62.12 -31.00 1.96
C ILE A 587 -62.80 -29.65 1.72
N VAL A 588 -62.28 -28.85 0.77
CA VAL A 588 -62.86 -27.54 0.43
C VAL A 588 -64.27 -27.68 -0.13
N ALA A 589 -64.51 -28.65 -1.01
CA ALA A 589 -65.84 -28.93 -1.54
C ALA A 589 -66.83 -29.34 -0.45
N ALA A 590 -66.43 -30.23 0.47
CA ALA A 590 -67.25 -30.69 1.59
C ALA A 590 -67.62 -29.54 2.56
N ILE A 591 -66.68 -28.65 2.89
CA ILE A 591 -66.96 -27.46 3.72
C ILE A 591 -67.95 -26.51 3.04
N LYS A 592 -67.88 -26.39 1.71
CA LYS A 592 -68.72 -25.46 0.93
C LYS A 592 -70.15 -25.96 0.75
N ILE A 593 -70.34 -27.27 0.55
CA ILE A 593 -71.64 -27.88 0.22
C ILE A 593 -72.09 -28.75 1.39
N ASN A 594 -72.90 -28.21 2.31
CA ASN A 594 -73.26 -28.86 3.59
C ASN A 594 -74.50 -29.79 3.57
N SER A 595 -75.00 -30.21 2.39
CA SER A 595 -76.23 -31.02 2.33
C SER A 595 -76.35 -31.91 1.10
N GLY A 596 -77.16 -32.97 1.20
CA GLY A 596 -77.54 -33.85 0.09
C GLY A 596 -76.85 -35.21 0.10
N THR A 597 -77.48 -36.21 0.71
CA THR A 597 -76.96 -37.60 0.73
C THR A 597 -77.44 -38.45 -0.44
N LYS A 598 -78.46 -37.98 -1.14
CA LYS A 598 -79.04 -38.61 -2.33
C LYS A 598 -78.99 -37.64 -3.49
N LEU A 599 -78.66 -38.15 -4.67
CA LEU A 599 -78.70 -37.40 -5.91
C LEU A 599 -80.17 -37.31 -6.40
N LYS A 600 -80.67 -36.10 -6.65
CA LYS A 600 -82.05 -35.89 -7.12
C LYS A 600 -82.06 -35.61 -8.62
N ILE A 601 -83.10 -36.08 -9.31
CA ILE A 601 -83.24 -35.96 -10.78
C ILE A 601 -83.30 -34.48 -11.24
N ASP A 602 -83.77 -33.57 -10.39
CA ASP A 602 -83.85 -32.13 -10.65
C ASP A 602 -82.55 -31.36 -10.36
N ASP A 603 -81.48 -32.03 -9.91
CA ASP A 603 -80.18 -31.41 -9.65
C ASP A 603 -79.50 -31.01 -10.98
N PRO A 604 -79.00 -29.76 -11.16
CA PRO A 604 -78.38 -29.31 -12.40
C PRO A 604 -77.20 -30.16 -12.89
N VAL A 605 -76.54 -30.88 -11.98
CA VAL A 605 -75.41 -31.77 -12.32
C VAL A 605 -75.81 -33.26 -12.35
N TYR A 606 -77.11 -33.59 -12.32
CA TYR A 606 -77.61 -34.97 -12.24
C TYR A 606 -77.02 -35.87 -13.32
N ASP A 607 -77.19 -35.52 -14.60
CA ASP A 607 -76.75 -36.35 -15.72
C ASP A 607 -75.24 -36.58 -15.71
N TYR A 608 -74.48 -35.51 -15.41
CA TYR A 608 -73.03 -35.56 -15.30
C TYR A 608 -72.56 -36.47 -14.16
N VAL A 609 -73.13 -36.32 -12.95
CA VAL A 609 -72.77 -37.14 -11.80
C VAL A 609 -73.14 -38.61 -12.01
N VAL A 610 -74.30 -38.89 -12.63
CA VAL A 610 -74.73 -40.27 -12.95
C VAL A 610 -73.79 -40.94 -13.95
N GLU A 611 -73.35 -40.22 -14.99
CA GLU A 611 -72.41 -40.75 -15.99
C GLU A 611 -71.05 -41.07 -15.35
N LEU A 612 -70.51 -40.15 -14.56
CA LEU A 612 -69.26 -40.37 -13.82
C LEU A 612 -69.38 -41.54 -12.83
N PHE A 613 -70.49 -41.63 -12.10
CA PHE A 613 -70.71 -42.72 -11.14
C PHE A 613 -70.83 -44.08 -11.83
N LYS A 614 -71.54 -44.18 -12.96
CA LYS A 614 -71.59 -45.41 -13.78
C LYS A 614 -70.20 -45.82 -14.26
N SER A 615 -69.41 -44.86 -14.73
CA SER A 615 -68.04 -45.10 -15.16
C SER A 615 -67.18 -45.61 -14.00
N ALA A 616 -67.29 -44.98 -12.83
CA ALA A 616 -66.59 -45.40 -11.63
C ALA A 616 -66.93 -46.84 -11.20
N VAL A 617 -68.22 -47.22 -11.20
CA VAL A 617 -68.67 -48.58 -10.88
C VAL A 617 -68.11 -49.59 -11.88
N ASN A 618 -68.19 -49.30 -13.18
CA ASN A 618 -67.64 -50.17 -14.22
C ASN A 618 -66.11 -50.35 -14.06
N TYR A 619 -65.38 -49.28 -13.75
CA TYR A 619 -63.94 -49.38 -13.49
C TYR A 619 -63.62 -50.18 -12.22
N TYR A 620 -64.41 -50.02 -11.17
CA TYR A 620 -64.27 -50.81 -9.94
C TYR A 620 -64.51 -52.31 -10.21
N GLU A 621 -65.56 -52.67 -10.94
CA GLU A 621 -65.88 -54.06 -11.32
C GLU A 621 -64.78 -54.69 -12.17
N ASN A 622 -64.13 -53.89 -13.04
CA ASN A 622 -62.96 -54.30 -13.82
C ASN A 622 -61.63 -54.24 -13.04
N LYS A 623 -61.65 -54.02 -11.72
CA LYS A 623 -60.48 -53.91 -10.83
C LYS A 623 -59.50 -52.79 -11.19
N GLN A 624 -59.94 -51.78 -11.94
CA GLN A 624 -59.14 -50.61 -12.30
C GLN A 624 -59.30 -49.52 -11.22
N TYR A 625 -58.77 -49.80 -10.02
CA TYR A 625 -59.07 -49.02 -8.81
C TYR A 625 -58.64 -47.56 -8.87
N LYS A 626 -57.52 -47.23 -9.53
CA LYS A 626 -57.07 -45.83 -9.68
C LYS A 626 -58.06 -45.02 -10.52
N LEU A 627 -58.46 -45.52 -11.69
CA LEU A 627 -59.46 -44.88 -12.55
C LEU A 627 -60.81 -44.80 -11.84
N ALA A 628 -61.25 -45.88 -11.17
CA ALA A 628 -62.47 -45.87 -10.38
C ALA A 628 -62.44 -44.76 -9.30
N ARG A 629 -61.30 -44.60 -8.61
CA ARG A 629 -61.09 -43.54 -7.62
C ARG A 629 -61.13 -42.15 -8.24
N ASP A 630 -60.50 -41.95 -9.39
CA ASP A 630 -60.46 -40.65 -10.07
C ASP A 630 -61.87 -40.21 -10.51
N PHE A 631 -62.68 -41.13 -11.05
CA PHE A 631 -64.08 -40.85 -11.39
C PHE A 631 -64.96 -40.63 -10.15
N ILE A 632 -64.78 -41.43 -9.09
CA ILE A 632 -65.44 -41.18 -7.80
C ILE A 632 -65.04 -39.83 -7.22
N ASN A 633 -63.80 -39.41 -7.39
CA ASN A 633 -63.32 -38.11 -6.90
C ASN A 633 -64.10 -36.97 -7.55
N LEU A 634 -64.24 -36.99 -8.88
CA LEU A 634 -65.03 -36.01 -9.62
C LEU A 634 -66.49 -35.98 -9.14
N VAL A 635 -67.10 -37.15 -8.90
CA VAL A 635 -68.45 -37.25 -8.32
C VAL A 635 -68.53 -36.60 -6.94
N LEU A 636 -67.55 -36.86 -6.07
CA LEU A 636 -67.54 -36.39 -4.68
C LEU A 636 -67.05 -34.94 -4.53
N ILE A 637 -66.40 -34.34 -5.53
CA ILE A 637 -66.16 -32.91 -5.57
C ILE A 637 -67.48 -32.16 -5.83
N GLU A 638 -68.27 -32.63 -6.79
CA GLU A 638 -69.58 -32.04 -7.11
C GLU A 638 -70.63 -32.32 -6.03
N LYS A 639 -70.63 -33.54 -5.46
CA LYS A 639 -71.58 -33.99 -4.43
C LYS A 639 -70.86 -34.71 -3.28
N PRO A 640 -70.26 -33.96 -2.33
CA PRO A 640 -69.42 -34.52 -1.27
C PRO A 640 -70.11 -35.52 -0.33
N TYR A 641 -71.43 -35.45 -0.19
CA TYR A 641 -72.19 -36.32 0.72
C TYR A 641 -72.98 -37.42 0.01
N TYR A 642 -72.83 -37.59 -1.31
CA TYR A 642 -73.56 -38.62 -2.05
C TYR A 642 -73.18 -40.02 -1.56
N GLU A 643 -74.12 -40.67 -0.87
CA GLU A 643 -73.90 -41.88 -0.09
C GLU A 643 -73.48 -43.08 -0.97
N GLU A 644 -74.02 -43.21 -2.19
CA GLU A 644 -73.67 -44.32 -3.08
C GLU A 644 -72.22 -44.18 -3.61
N ALA A 645 -71.81 -42.96 -3.94
CA ALA A 645 -70.42 -42.66 -4.29
C ALA A 645 -69.46 -42.90 -3.11
N ARG A 646 -69.84 -42.51 -1.88
CA ARG A 646 -69.06 -42.80 -0.66
C ARG A 646 -68.93 -44.28 -0.35
N ARG A 647 -69.93 -45.09 -0.70
CA ARG A 647 -69.85 -46.56 -0.57
C ARG A 647 -68.88 -47.17 -1.56
N ILE A 648 -68.96 -46.77 -2.83
CA ILE A 648 -68.00 -47.24 -3.84
C ILE A 648 -66.60 -46.75 -3.50
N GLU A 649 -66.44 -45.51 -3.03
CA GLU A 649 -65.18 -45.00 -2.48
C GLU A 649 -64.64 -45.92 -1.38
N THR A 650 -65.46 -46.23 -0.38
CA THR A 650 -65.06 -47.09 0.75
C THR A 650 -64.67 -48.50 0.28
N LYS A 651 -65.38 -49.04 -0.72
CA LYS A 651 -65.03 -50.33 -1.36
C LYS A 651 -63.71 -50.26 -2.12
N ILE A 652 -63.39 -49.13 -2.76
CA ILE A 652 -62.09 -48.90 -3.40
C ILE A 652 -60.99 -48.80 -2.35
N LEU A 653 -61.21 -48.03 -1.27
CA LEU A 653 -60.24 -47.85 -0.18
C LEU A 653 -59.84 -49.19 0.44
N LYS A 654 -60.77 -50.14 0.60
CA LYS A 654 -60.46 -51.48 1.09
C LYS A 654 -59.33 -52.17 0.30
N GLU A 655 -59.28 -51.92 -1.01
CA GLU A 655 -58.29 -52.53 -1.92
C GLU A 655 -57.05 -51.65 -2.13
N THR A 656 -57.11 -50.34 -1.81
CA THR A 656 -56.04 -49.38 -2.12
C THR A 656 -55.39 -48.69 -0.91
N ASP A 657 -56.11 -48.52 0.20
CA ASP A 657 -55.68 -47.78 1.40
C ASP A 657 -56.48 -48.29 2.62
N ILE A 658 -55.93 -49.31 3.28
CA ILE A 658 -56.60 -50.04 4.36
C ILE A 658 -56.86 -49.18 5.61
N ASP A 659 -56.00 -48.20 5.88
CA ASP A 659 -56.12 -47.34 7.07
C ASP A 659 -57.28 -46.34 6.89
N SER A 660 -57.36 -45.70 5.73
CA SER A 660 -58.50 -44.87 5.35
C SER A 660 -59.80 -45.66 5.30
N PHE A 661 -59.76 -46.90 4.81
CA PHE A 661 -60.91 -47.82 4.85
C PHE A 661 -61.37 -48.07 6.28
N ASN A 662 -60.45 -48.36 7.20
CA ASN A 662 -60.79 -48.65 8.60
C ASN A 662 -61.49 -47.47 9.28
N GLU A 663 -61.04 -46.24 9.04
CA GLU A 663 -61.70 -45.04 9.58
C GLU A 663 -63.10 -44.83 8.97
N ALA A 664 -63.24 -44.95 7.64
CA ALA A 664 -64.54 -44.86 6.98
C ALA A 664 -65.52 -45.95 7.46
N TYR A 665 -65.04 -47.19 7.59
CA TYR A 665 -65.82 -48.33 8.04
C TYR A 665 -66.30 -48.18 9.50
N LYS A 666 -65.46 -47.63 10.39
CA LYS A 666 -65.85 -47.32 11.78
C LYS A 666 -67.07 -46.39 11.85
N ILE A 667 -67.19 -45.43 10.93
CA ILE A 667 -68.31 -44.49 10.91
C ILE A 667 -69.59 -45.19 10.48
N TYR A 668 -69.53 -46.01 9.42
CA TYR A 668 -70.66 -46.84 9.02
C TYR A 668 -71.09 -47.79 10.15
N LYS A 669 -70.14 -48.41 10.85
CA LYS A 669 -70.40 -49.28 12.00
C LYS A 669 -71.00 -48.51 13.17
N GLY A 670 -70.48 -47.32 13.46
CA GLY A 670 -71.00 -46.40 14.47
C GLY A 670 -72.45 -46.00 14.21
N ARG A 671 -72.78 -45.60 12.97
CA ARG A 671 -74.14 -45.26 12.54
C ARG A 671 -75.11 -46.42 12.74
N ALA A 672 -74.72 -47.64 12.33
CA ALA A 672 -75.54 -48.84 12.54
C ALA A 672 -75.74 -49.15 14.03
N MET A 673 -74.68 -49.07 14.83
CA MET A 673 -74.70 -49.33 16.27
C MET A 673 -75.50 -48.28 17.05
N GLU A 674 -75.48 -47.02 16.64
CA GLU A 674 -76.29 -45.97 17.25
C GLU A 674 -77.79 -46.24 17.06
N LYS A 675 -78.19 -46.60 15.83
CA LYS A 675 -79.58 -47.00 15.54
C LYS A 675 -80.01 -48.21 16.35
N TYR A 676 -79.11 -49.18 16.49
CA TYR A 676 -79.30 -50.36 17.33
C TYR A 676 -79.51 -50.00 18.82
N LYS A 677 -78.62 -49.17 19.39
CA LYS A 677 -78.69 -48.73 20.79
C LYS A 677 -79.93 -47.89 21.08
N ASN A 678 -80.37 -47.10 20.11
CA ASN A 678 -81.58 -46.28 20.21
C ASN A 678 -82.88 -47.07 19.92
N GLU A 679 -82.82 -48.41 19.93
CA GLU A 679 -83.96 -49.33 19.74
C GLU A 679 -84.69 -49.17 18.39
N LYS A 680 -84.08 -48.50 17.41
CA LYS A 680 -84.61 -48.38 16.04
C LYS A 680 -84.24 -49.61 15.23
N TYR A 681 -84.67 -50.79 15.69
CA TYR A 681 -84.19 -52.08 15.18
C TYR A 681 -84.43 -52.27 13.67
N GLY A 682 -85.52 -51.73 13.12
CA GLY A 682 -85.78 -51.78 11.67
C GLY A 682 -84.78 -50.96 10.85
N GLU A 683 -84.44 -49.75 11.30
CA GLU A 683 -83.41 -48.91 10.67
C GLU A 683 -82.02 -49.51 10.86
N ALA A 684 -81.73 -50.03 12.05
CA ALA A 684 -80.46 -50.69 12.37
C ALA A 684 -80.22 -51.91 11.47
N ILE A 685 -81.23 -52.72 11.19
CA ILE A 685 -81.13 -53.85 10.24
C ILE A 685 -80.70 -53.38 8.86
N ASN A 686 -81.26 -52.28 8.36
CA ASN A 686 -80.89 -51.73 7.05
C ASN A 686 -79.42 -51.29 7.06
N GLU A 687 -78.97 -50.54 8.08
CA GLU A 687 -77.58 -50.11 8.21
C GLU A 687 -76.60 -51.29 8.37
N PHE A 688 -76.98 -52.33 9.12
CA PHE A 688 -76.18 -53.56 9.22
C PHE A 688 -76.14 -54.35 7.90
N GLN A 689 -77.22 -54.38 7.12
CA GLN A 689 -77.19 -54.99 5.79
C GLN A 689 -76.24 -54.27 4.84
N LEU A 690 -76.17 -52.95 4.93
CA LEU A 690 -75.23 -52.13 4.16
C LEU A 690 -73.77 -52.42 4.53
N LEU A 691 -73.47 -52.58 5.83
CA LEU A 691 -72.13 -52.96 6.29
C LEU A 691 -71.65 -54.29 5.71
N LYS A 692 -72.55 -55.24 5.47
CA LYS A 692 -72.20 -56.54 4.86
C LYS A 692 -71.65 -56.37 3.44
N GLU A 693 -72.02 -55.32 2.72
CA GLU A 693 -71.49 -55.06 1.39
C GLU A 693 -69.98 -54.79 1.37
N PHE A 694 -69.40 -54.37 2.50
CA PHE A 694 -67.96 -54.18 2.64
C PHE A 694 -67.21 -55.50 2.95
N GLY A 695 -67.92 -56.56 3.32
CA GLY A 695 -67.35 -57.90 3.53
C GLY A 695 -66.42 -58.04 4.74
N VAL A 696 -66.59 -57.20 5.77
CA VAL A 696 -65.84 -57.22 7.04
C VAL A 696 -66.83 -57.50 8.20
N ASP A 697 -66.37 -58.14 9.29
CA ASP A 697 -67.15 -58.47 10.49
C ASP A 697 -68.49 -59.21 10.25
N ILE A 698 -68.60 -60.00 9.16
CA ILE A 698 -69.87 -60.58 8.69
C ILE A 698 -70.60 -61.37 9.79
N ALA A 699 -69.87 -62.13 10.61
CA ALA A 699 -70.44 -62.94 11.68
C ALA A 699 -71.06 -62.07 12.80
N GLU A 700 -70.35 -61.02 13.22
CA GLU A 700 -70.80 -60.06 14.23
C GLU A 700 -72.05 -59.30 13.74
N ILE A 701 -72.00 -58.79 12.50
CA ILE A 701 -73.11 -58.06 11.87
C ILE A 701 -74.35 -58.93 11.75
N ASN A 702 -74.21 -60.19 11.34
CA ASN A 702 -75.32 -61.14 11.28
C ASN A 702 -75.92 -61.43 12.67
N GLY A 703 -75.08 -61.46 13.72
CA GLY A 703 -75.52 -61.55 15.11
C GLY A 703 -76.43 -60.39 15.50
N TYR A 704 -76.03 -59.15 15.21
CA TYR A 704 -76.85 -57.96 15.48
C TYR A 704 -78.18 -57.96 14.70
N ILE A 705 -78.17 -58.36 13.42
CA ILE A 705 -79.39 -58.48 12.60
C ILE A 705 -80.38 -59.49 13.22
N LYS A 706 -79.89 -60.62 13.72
CA LYS A 706 -80.72 -61.64 14.37
C LYS A 706 -81.41 -61.08 15.61
N ILE A 707 -80.66 -60.42 16.50
CA ILE A 707 -81.20 -59.80 17.72
C ILE A 707 -82.25 -58.75 17.38
N CYS A 708 -81.99 -57.90 16.38
CA CYS A 708 -82.95 -56.89 15.92
C CYS A 708 -84.26 -57.53 15.42
N ARG A 709 -84.19 -58.66 14.71
CA ARG A 709 -85.39 -59.37 14.20
C ARG A 709 -86.19 -60.03 15.31
N GLU A 710 -85.52 -60.58 16.32
CA GLU A 710 -86.16 -61.14 17.52
C GLU A 710 -86.92 -60.05 18.29
N LYS A 711 -86.30 -58.87 18.47
CA LYS A 711 -86.92 -57.70 19.13
C LYS A 711 -88.14 -57.14 18.38
N LEU A 712 -88.26 -57.39 17.07
CA LEU A 712 -89.40 -57.00 16.25
C LEU A 712 -90.51 -58.07 16.16
N ASN A 713 -90.44 -59.15 16.96
CA ASN A 713 -91.47 -60.21 17.06
C ASN A 713 -91.80 -60.93 15.74
N PHE A 714 -90.81 -61.15 14.85
CA PHE A 714 -91.03 -61.84 13.57
C PHE A 714 -91.08 -63.39 13.64
N THR A 715 -91.37 -64.01 14.80
CA THR A 715 -91.47 -65.49 14.95
C THR A 715 -92.69 -65.94 15.79
N PRO A 716 -93.54 -66.91 15.35
CA PRO A 716 -94.75 -67.36 16.07
C PRO A 716 -94.49 -68.34 17.24
N THR A 717 -95.32 -68.25 18.30
CA THR A 717 -95.25 -69.01 19.56
C THR A 717 -95.95 -70.38 19.52
N VAL A 718 -95.41 -71.38 20.24
CA VAL A 718 -95.93 -72.77 20.34
C VAL A 718 -96.98 -72.89 21.47
N LEU A 719 -98.12 -73.56 21.21
CA LEU A 719 -99.29 -73.72 22.10
C LEU A 719 -99.18 -74.88 23.13
N SER A 720 -99.73 -74.72 24.34
CA SER A 720 -99.69 -75.73 25.42
C SER A 720 -100.93 -76.67 25.45
N GLU A 721 -100.78 -77.88 25.99
CA GLU A 721 -101.88 -78.86 26.15
C GLU A 721 -102.99 -78.40 27.11
N ASN A 722 -102.68 -77.47 28.02
CA ASN A 722 -103.68 -76.92 28.94
C ASN A 722 -104.61 -75.94 28.20
N ASP A 723 -104.04 -75.11 27.30
CA ASP A 723 -104.80 -74.14 26.50
C ASP A 723 -105.78 -74.83 25.54
N LYS A 724 -105.38 -75.99 24.96
CA LYS A 724 -106.28 -76.80 24.13
C LYS A 724 -107.47 -77.34 24.91
N ARG A 725 -107.25 -77.81 26.15
CA ARG A 725 -108.30 -78.34 27.02
C ARG A 725 -109.28 -77.24 27.43
N GLU A 726 -108.76 -76.08 27.81
CA GLU A 726 -109.56 -74.91 28.17
C GLU A 726 -110.41 -74.43 26.97
N ALA A 727 -109.83 -74.38 25.77
CA ALA A 727 -110.53 -74.02 24.55
C ALA A 727 -111.70 -74.99 24.24
N ILE A 728 -111.49 -76.30 24.37
CA ILE A 728 -112.55 -77.31 24.19
C ILE A 728 -113.67 -77.11 25.22
N ARG A 729 -113.33 -76.77 26.47
CA ARG A 729 -114.33 -76.48 27.52
C ARG A 729 -115.19 -75.28 27.14
N TYR A 730 -114.59 -74.22 26.63
CA TYR A 730 -115.32 -73.05 26.15
C TYR A 730 -116.24 -73.35 24.98
N VAL A 731 -115.84 -74.24 24.05
CA VAL A 731 -116.71 -74.72 22.97
C VAL A 731 -117.93 -75.46 23.53
N ALA A 732 -117.74 -76.36 24.50
CA ALA A 732 -118.84 -77.12 25.11
C ALA A 732 -119.84 -76.21 25.86
N ILE A 733 -119.32 -75.21 26.59
CA ILE A 733 -120.16 -74.21 27.26
C ILE A 733 -120.94 -73.38 26.21
N ALA A 734 -120.29 -73.00 25.11
CA ALA A 734 -120.96 -72.28 24.03
C ALA A 734 -122.07 -73.12 23.37
N GLU A 735 -121.89 -74.43 23.17
CA GLU A 735 -122.94 -75.34 22.65
C GLU A 735 -124.16 -75.40 23.58
N ASP A 736 -123.95 -75.54 24.90
CA ASP A 736 -125.04 -75.56 25.89
C ASP A 736 -125.82 -74.23 25.93
N LEU A 737 -125.10 -73.09 25.94
CA LEU A 737 -125.71 -71.76 25.90
C LEU A 737 -126.49 -71.52 24.59
N TYR A 738 -125.96 -72.02 23.46
CA TYR A 738 -126.65 -71.95 22.17
C TYR A 738 -127.97 -72.75 22.18
N GLY A 739 -127.99 -73.93 22.81
CA GLY A 739 -129.19 -74.75 22.97
C GLY A 739 -130.27 -74.12 23.86
N ARG A 740 -129.88 -73.23 24.77
CA ARG A 740 -130.78 -72.45 25.65
C ARG A 740 -131.22 -71.10 25.06
N GLU A 741 -130.91 -70.87 23.79
CA GLU A 741 -131.18 -69.64 23.05
C GLU A 741 -130.49 -68.37 23.63
N LEU A 742 -129.48 -68.54 24.48
CA LEU A 742 -128.63 -67.47 25.04
C LEU A 742 -127.47 -67.16 24.09
N PHE A 743 -127.81 -66.58 22.94
CA PHE A 743 -126.90 -66.47 21.80
C PHE A 743 -125.74 -65.49 22.03
N GLU A 744 -125.93 -64.38 22.76
CA GLU A 744 -124.83 -63.43 23.03
C GLU A 744 -123.82 -64.01 24.03
N GLU A 745 -124.25 -64.66 25.11
CA GLU A 745 -123.31 -65.33 26.02
C GLU A 745 -122.59 -66.50 25.34
N SER A 746 -123.31 -67.26 24.51
CA SER A 746 -122.72 -68.31 23.68
C SER A 746 -121.64 -67.74 22.74
N ASN A 747 -121.88 -66.56 22.16
CA ASN A 747 -120.94 -65.86 21.28
C ASN A 747 -119.64 -65.45 21.99
N VAL A 748 -119.73 -65.03 23.25
CA VAL A 748 -118.56 -64.66 24.07
C VAL A 748 -117.72 -65.89 24.38
N GLN A 749 -118.34 -67.00 24.76
CA GLN A 749 -117.61 -68.22 25.13
C GLN A 749 -116.92 -68.85 23.91
N ILE A 750 -117.56 -68.84 22.75
CA ILE A 750 -116.94 -69.36 21.52
C ILE A 750 -115.79 -68.45 21.03
N ASP A 751 -115.86 -67.13 21.26
CA ASP A 751 -114.74 -66.22 20.98
C ASP A 751 -113.55 -66.47 21.90
N ASN A 752 -113.80 -66.76 23.17
CA ASN A 752 -112.75 -67.14 24.11
C ASN A 752 -112.07 -68.45 23.68
N ALA A 753 -112.85 -69.44 23.21
CA ALA A 753 -112.31 -70.70 22.68
C ALA A 753 -111.36 -70.47 21.48
N LEU A 754 -111.82 -69.71 20.48
CA LEU A 754 -111.06 -69.45 19.25
C LEU A 754 -109.85 -68.53 19.47
N ARG A 755 -109.88 -67.68 20.51
CA ARG A 755 -108.74 -66.85 20.89
C ARG A 755 -107.62 -67.67 21.55
N LEU A 756 -107.99 -68.70 22.32
CA LEU A 756 -107.04 -69.63 22.94
C LEU A 756 -106.48 -70.62 21.93
N TRP A 757 -107.31 -71.15 21.04
CA TRP A 757 -106.90 -72.06 19.96
C TRP A 757 -107.76 -71.81 18.72
N SER A 758 -107.17 -71.18 17.70
CA SER A 758 -107.87 -70.75 16.49
C SER A 758 -108.59 -71.88 15.75
N ASP A 759 -108.11 -73.12 15.90
CA ASP A 759 -108.57 -74.30 15.16
C ASP A 759 -109.26 -75.32 16.10
N VAL A 760 -109.79 -74.88 17.24
CA VAL A 760 -110.47 -75.77 18.20
C VAL A 760 -111.65 -76.51 17.54
N PRO A 761 -111.78 -77.85 17.72
CA PRO A 761 -112.84 -78.63 17.09
C PRO A 761 -114.24 -78.05 17.35
N LYS A 762 -115.06 -77.97 16.30
CA LYS A 762 -116.40 -77.36 16.27
C LYS A 762 -116.48 -75.85 16.56
N GLY A 763 -115.37 -75.20 16.96
CA GLY A 763 -115.34 -73.78 17.34
C GLY A 763 -115.95 -72.85 16.29
N SER A 764 -115.47 -72.96 15.06
CA SER A 764 -115.91 -72.16 13.92
C SER A 764 -117.34 -72.47 13.47
N GLU A 765 -117.77 -73.73 13.58
CA GLU A 765 -119.13 -74.17 13.23
C GLU A 765 -120.18 -73.56 14.17
N ILE A 766 -119.92 -73.63 15.48
CA ILE A 766 -120.80 -73.08 16.51
C ILE A 766 -120.83 -71.55 16.42
N LYS A 767 -119.67 -70.90 16.23
CA LYS A 767 -119.57 -69.45 16.01
C LYS A 767 -120.44 -69.02 14.83
N TYR A 768 -120.36 -69.74 13.72
CA TYR A 768 -121.16 -69.46 12.53
C TYR A 768 -122.67 -69.55 12.82
N ARG A 769 -123.12 -70.60 13.53
CA ARG A 769 -124.53 -70.78 13.93
C ARG A 769 -125.01 -69.66 14.87
N ILE A 770 -124.20 -69.26 15.84
CA ILE A 770 -124.49 -68.16 16.77
C ILE A 770 -124.65 -66.84 16.02
N LEU A 771 -123.74 -66.52 15.08
CA LEU A 771 -123.79 -65.29 14.30
C LEU A 771 -125.04 -65.19 13.41
N ILE A 772 -125.54 -66.31 12.87
CA ILE A 772 -126.83 -66.37 12.15
C ILE A 772 -127.98 -65.94 13.07
N LYS A 773 -128.04 -66.50 14.29
CA LYS A 773 -129.11 -66.23 15.25
C LYS A 773 -129.06 -64.79 15.78
N LEU A 774 -127.87 -64.25 15.98
CA LEU A 774 -127.64 -62.86 16.38
C LEU A 774 -127.79 -61.84 15.24
N LYS A 775 -128.03 -62.29 13.99
CA LYS A 775 -128.04 -61.45 12.79
C LYS A 775 -126.78 -60.57 12.66
N LYS A 776 -125.65 -61.04 13.19
CA LYS A 776 -124.35 -60.38 13.09
C LYS A 776 -123.71 -60.74 11.74
N PRO A 777 -122.80 -59.90 11.21
CA PRO A 777 -122.16 -60.15 9.92
C PRO A 777 -121.48 -61.53 9.90
N LEU A 778 -121.87 -62.38 8.95
CA LEU A 778 -121.23 -63.69 8.76
C LEU A 778 -119.77 -63.51 8.32
N PRO A 779 -118.86 -64.42 8.74
CA PRO A 779 -117.47 -64.36 8.32
C PRO A 779 -117.38 -64.42 6.79
N LYS A 780 -116.76 -63.38 6.21
CA LYS A 780 -116.46 -63.31 4.78
C LYS A 780 -115.26 -64.21 4.47
N LEU A 781 -115.09 -64.58 3.20
CA LEU A 781 -113.82 -65.18 2.78
C LEU A 781 -112.71 -64.19 3.12
N ASN A 782 -111.55 -64.68 3.55
CA ASN A 782 -110.40 -63.79 3.67
C ASN A 782 -110.04 -63.26 2.26
N GLN A 783 -109.34 -62.13 2.18
CA GLN A 783 -109.15 -61.42 0.92
C GLN A 783 -108.49 -62.28 -0.17
N ASN A 784 -107.60 -63.20 0.21
CA ASN A 784 -106.99 -64.16 -0.71
C ASN A 784 -107.98 -65.23 -1.18
N ASN A 785 -108.75 -65.83 -0.28
CA ASN A 785 -109.74 -66.85 -0.61
C ASN A 785 -110.94 -66.25 -1.36
N GLU A 786 -111.25 -64.96 -1.20
CA GLU A 786 -112.28 -64.26 -2.00
C GLU A 786 -111.82 -64.11 -3.46
N VAL A 787 -110.53 -63.82 -3.69
CA VAL A 787 -109.92 -63.79 -5.02
C VAL A 787 -109.89 -65.20 -5.64
N GLN A 788 -109.51 -66.21 -4.87
CA GLN A 788 -109.51 -67.61 -5.33
C GLN A 788 -110.94 -68.11 -5.61
N PHE A 789 -111.92 -67.73 -4.78
CA PHE A 789 -113.32 -68.11 -5.00
C PHE A 789 -113.89 -67.46 -6.26
N LYS A 790 -113.57 -66.19 -6.54
CA LYS A 790 -113.92 -65.56 -7.82
C LYS A 790 -113.29 -66.27 -9.01
N LYS A 791 -112.04 -66.75 -8.88
CA LYS A 791 -111.39 -67.57 -9.91
C LYS A 791 -112.13 -68.88 -10.11
N ALA A 792 -112.58 -69.53 -9.04
CA ALA A 792 -113.38 -70.75 -9.13
C ALA A 792 -114.78 -70.52 -9.75
N GLU A 793 -115.43 -69.39 -9.45
CA GLU A 793 -116.70 -68.99 -10.08
C GLU A 793 -116.54 -68.74 -11.58
N ASN A 794 -115.45 -68.08 -11.98
CA ASN A 794 -115.14 -67.86 -13.39
C ASN A 794 -114.81 -69.19 -14.10
N ALA A 795 -113.97 -70.04 -13.49
CA ALA A 795 -113.66 -71.37 -14.03
C ALA A 795 -114.94 -72.22 -14.23
N TYR A 796 -115.88 -72.16 -13.27
CA TYR A 796 -117.16 -72.85 -13.38
C TYR A 796 -118.02 -72.28 -14.54
N ARG A 797 -118.06 -70.96 -14.72
CA ARG A 797 -118.75 -70.32 -15.86
C ARG A 797 -118.13 -70.66 -17.21
N ASP A 798 -116.81 -70.74 -17.26
CA ASP A 798 -116.04 -70.98 -18.48
C ASP A 798 -115.96 -72.49 -18.84
N GLY A 799 -116.59 -73.35 -18.03
CA GLY A 799 -116.73 -74.78 -18.28
C GLY A 799 -115.54 -75.64 -17.85
N ASP A 800 -114.58 -75.06 -17.11
CA ASP A 800 -113.44 -75.71 -16.47
C ASP A 800 -113.80 -76.15 -15.04
N PHE A 801 -114.59 -77.22 -14.98
CA PHE A 801 -115.15 -77.73 -13.73
C PHE A 801 -114.12 -78.41 -12.83
N GLU A 802 -112.99 -78.89 -13.37
CA GLU A 802 -111.92 -79.52 -12.58
C GLU A 802 -111.16 -78.47 -11.78
N THR A 803 -110.81 -77.34 -12.40
CA THR A 803 -110.19 -76.20 -11.70
C THR A 803 -111.16 -75.59 -10.69
N ALA A 804 -112.44 -75.43 -11.04
CA ALA A 804 -113.45 -74.94 -10.11
C ALA A 804 -113.60 -75.86 -8.88
N PHE A 805 -113.61 -77.17 -9.07
CA PHE A 805 -113.68 -78.15 -7.98
C PHE A 805 -112.42 -78.17 -7.13
N SER A 806 -111.23 -78.13 -7.75
CA SER A 806 -109.94 -78.13 -7.04
C SER A 806 -109.79 -76.89 -6.15
N ILE A 807 -110.04 -75.69 -6.70
CA ILE A 807 -109.91 -74.43 -5.95
C ILE A 807 -110.93 -74.37 -4.81
N THR A 808 -112.19 -74.75 -5.05
CA THR A 808 -113.20 -74.76 -3.98
C THR A 808 -112.92 -75.80 -2.90
N SER A 809 -112.36 -76.96 -3.25
CA SER A 809 -111.93 -77.98 -2.28
C SER A 809 -110.78 -77.48 -1.41
N GLU A 810 -109.84 -76.75 -1.99
CA GLU A 810 -108.71 -76.16 -1.25
C GLU A 810 -109.17 -75.05 -0.31
N ILE A 811 -110.13 -74.22 -0.74
CA ILE A 811 -110.75 -73.22 0.14
C ILE A 811 -111.46 -73.90 1.31
N LEU A 812 -112.20 -74.99 1.08
CA LEU A 812 -112.92 -75.71 2.14
C LEU A 812 -112.01 -76.36 3.19
N LYS A 813 -110.72 -76.61 2.89
CA LYS A 813 -109.74 -77.05 3.91
C LYS A 813 -109.44 -75.97 4.94
N SER A 814 -109.64 -74.70 4.60
CA SER A 814 -109.27 -73.54 5.43
C SER A 814 -110.45 -72.67 5.88
N GLN A 815 -111.53 -72.59 5.09
CA GLN A 815 -112.75 -71.85 5.42
C GLN A 815 -114.00 -72.61 4.95
N ASP A 816 -114.73 -73.19 5.91
CA ASP A 816 -115.95 -73.94 5.63
C ASP A 816 -117.17 -73.01 5.48
N LEU A 817 -117.44 -72.55 4.25
CA LEU A 817 -118.55 -71.65 3.93
C LEU A 817 -119.54 -72.27 2.94
N GLU A 818 -120.83 -72.08 3.22
CA GLU A 818 -121.94 -72.66 2.45
C GLU A 818 -121.92 -72.29 0.96
N LYS A 819 -121.51 -71.05 0.63
CA LYS A 819 -121.36 -70.61 -0.77
C LYS A 819 -120.27 -71.38 -1.52
N VAL A 820 -119.20 -71.77 -0.83
CA VAL A 820 -118.08 -72.54 -1.39
C VAL A 820 -118.47 -74.02 -1.54
N LYS A 821 -119.17 -74.58 -0.55
CA LYS A 821 -119.76 -75.94 -0.63
C LYS A 821 -120.70 -76.09 -1.81
N LYS A 822 -121.62 -75.15 -2.03
CA LYS A 822 -122.56 -75.19 -3.15
C LYS A 822 -121.85 -75.21 -4.50
N LEU A 823 -120.88 -74.33 -4.72
CA LEU A 823 -120.13 -74.29 -5.97
C LEU A 823 -119.27 -75.56 -6.15
N ASN A 824 -118.67 -76.07 -5.07
CA ASN A 824 -117.90 -77.32 -5.09
C ASN A 824 -118.75 -78.52 -5.51
N VAL A 825 -119.94 -78.69 -4.92
CA VAL A 825 -120.88 -79.78 -5.28
C VAL A 825 -121.35 -79.63 -6.72
N LEU A 826 -121.70 -78.41 -7.14
CA LEU A 826 -122.10 -78.14 -8.53
C LEU A 826 -120.98 -78.44 -9.53
N ALA A 827 -119.73 -78.12 -9.19
CA ALA A 827 -118.54 -78.43 -9.99
C ALA A 827 -118.26 -79.94 -10.04
N ASP A 828 -118.40 -80.65 -8.92
CA ASP A 828 -118.21 -82.10 -8.84
C ASP A 828 -119.23 -82.86 -9.70
N ILE A 829 -120.49 -82.45 -9.67
CA ILE A 829 -121.54 -83.03 -10.53
C ILE A 829 -121.21 -82.80 -12.01
N LYS A 830 -120.83 -81.57 -12.38
CA LYS A 830 -120.57 -81.21 -13.79
C LYS A 830 -119.29 -81.82 -14.34
N ARG A 831 -118.22 -81.90 -13.55
CA ARG A 831 -116.97 -82.55 -13.98
C ARG A 831 -117.16 -84.06 -14.21
N LYS A 832 -117.97 -84.72 -13.37
CA LYS A 832 -118.33 -86.14 -13.53
C LYS A 832 -119.28 -86.44 -14.70
N GLN A 833 -119.92 -85.41 -15.29
CA GLN A 833 -120.78 -85.54 -16.48
C GLN A 833 -120.04 -85.26 -17.80
N LYS A 834 -118.80 -84.75 -17.76
CA LYS A 834 -117.94 -84.49 -18.93
C LYS A 834 -116.88 -85.59 -19.16
N LEU A 835 -116.81 -86.57 -18.26
CA LEU A 835 -116.14 -87.86 -18.40
C LEU A 835 -117.20 -88.92 -18.73
#